data_AF-A0A817CSV5-F1
#
_entry.id   AF-A0A817CSV5-F1
#
_cell.length_a   1.000
_cell.length_b   1.000
_cell.length_c   1.000
_cell.angle_alpha   90.00
_cell.angle_beta   90.00
_cell.angle_gamma   90.00
#
_symmetry.space_group_name_H-M   'P 1'
#
loop_
_entity.id
_entity.type
_entity.pdbx_description
1 polymer ?
#
loop_
_entity_poly.entity_id
_entity_poly.type
_entity_poly.pdbx_seq_one_letter_code
_entity_poly.pdbx_strand_id
1 'polypeptide(L)'
;MDVIRETSFYATQCEYNTLKTQAENQLRFANIWLNFVRKKNSTQTSKYPITIPMWLLPGIHFLRHTCSLHFTNHIDNDLFSEFYYNMTRTINYLNNSNNNNNLNQDNRQSKTFQYSSITKHGYDNRKKKKLQLNRIEQIDRLEKRIDRTRIEEGLIGKVKSVYKTPTLSKKMDEDLAYLKIRNFHKLNLLSRGQYATTYKCTVDRDGKKEVLCYKQYKIQHNNAQAITKVLEQLMPLIHIDHANLIKYHGIALEHDHILFFMEYCSYGTIAQLLLGTLSSSSSSHTDLHRSSASHIDIRRTSVIHADSRRTSAAFINPTVDTSFMDKYIVQTSTGTILLKETLVQRYLRQLLSALSRLHEKEIIHRDIRNVNIFLKDPTKQSIKLGDINFVYDFKFMKKQPSLLDMEIIINKRESIVFYAPEIITQNETTMKSDIWSLGCTIIHMLTGRIPWNNLTTASSIYSFKVLNWIADGVRPPIPTDLSLSNECIDFLEQCFQHDPTQRLSSQELLEHPFETENLLAQRIHPQIIISGWRKATNEAIRSLECIAKNNSSNLEQFKSDLMNIARTTLSSKILQGQKDYFAKLCVEAVLKLHGKTDLQGIQIIKRLGNNMSDSYLEEGFLLEKRIGINMPKRIENARILIANTPMDTDKIKIFGSRVRVDSVAKVAELELAEKEKMKDKVDKILQHGCNVFINRQLIYDYPDQLFAEKGVMAIEHADFEGVERLAQVLGGDIVSTFDTPNKVRLGKCNLIEEIIIGEDKLIKFSGVAQGEACTVVLRGATQQILDEAERSIHDVLCVLSQTVKEPRICYGGGATEMLMATAVSQLAEKTPGKESVAIESFARALRQLPTIIADNAGYDSSELIANLRAAHTSGKSTYGLDMENGKIADMVQLGILESFHLKRQVVISAAEAAEMVLRIDNIIRAPPRPRPRDMRHH
;
A
#
# COMPACT_ATOMS: atom_id res chain seq x y z
N MET A 1 40.77 55.95 -18.44
CA MET A 1 41.18 55.87 -17.03
C MET A 1 40.28 56.74 -16.15
N ASP A 2 39.97 57.98 -16.53
CA ASP A 2 39.04 58.82 -15.73
C ASP A 2 37.63 58.25 -15.60
N VAL A 3 37.10 57.66 -16.70
CA VAL A 3 35.85 56.89 -16.67
C VAL A 3 35.92 55.73 -15.68
N ILE A 4 37.07 55.03 -15.58
CA ILE A 4 37.24 53.89 -14.66
C ILE A 4 37.32 54.38 -13.19
N ARG A 5 37.97 55.53 -12.94
CA ARG A 5 37.97 56.15 -11.60
C ARG A 5 36.58 56.62 -11.17
N GLU A 6 35.80 57.21 -12.09
CA GLU A 6 34.39 57.53 -11.82
C GLU A 6 33.58 56.26 -11.59
N THR A 7 33.77 55.19 -12.38
CA THR A 7 33.06 53.91 -12.18
C THR A 7 33.35 53.26 -10.83
N SER A 8 34.59 53.38 -10.33
CA SER A 8 35.00 52.87 -9.03
C SER A 8 34.40 53.68 -7.87
N PHE A 9 34.23 55.00 -8.05
CA PHE A 9 33.65 55.88 -7.04
C PHE A 9 32.14 55.65 -6.86
N TYR A 10 31.41 55.34 -7.93
CA TYR A 10 29.97 55.06 -7.87
C TYR A 10 29.64 53.64 -7.41
N ALA A 11 30.51 52.65 -7.67
CA ALA A 11 30.32 51.28 -7.19
C ALA A 11 30.47 51.17 -5.66
N THR A 12 31.35 51.96 -5.04
CA THR A 12 31.60 51.91 -3.59
C THR A 12 30.57 52.66 -2.74
N GLN A 13 29.77 53.59 -3.30
CA GLN A 13 28.66 54.23 -2.58
C GLN A 13 27.34 53.44 -2.59
N CYS A 14 27.28 52.27 -3.24
CA CYS A 14 26.05 51.48 -3.35
C CYS A 14 25.61 50.79 -2.04
N GLU A 15 26.43 50.79 -0.99
CA GLU A 15 26.10 50.10 0.27
C GLU A 15 25.29 50.96 1.28
N TYR A 16 25.09 52.26 1.04
CA TYR A 16 24.44 53.14 2.05
C TYR A 16 23.50 54.22 1.49
N ASN A 17 22.68 53.93 0.47
CA ASN A 17 21.71 54.91 -0.05
C ASN A 17 20.36 54.31 -0.48
N THR A 18 19.27 55.08 -0.35
CA THR A 18 17.90 54.64 -0.72
C THR A 18 17.77 54.22 -2.20
N LEU A 19 16.82 53.33 -2.49
CA LEU A 19 16.54 52.77 -3.84
C LEU A 19 16.45 53.83 -4.96
N LYS A 20 16.04 55.07 -4.65
CA LYS A 20 15.98 56.18 -5.61
C LYS A 20 17.37 56.65 -6.05
N THR A 21 18.29 56.86 -5.11
CA THR A 21 19.66 57.33 -5.41
C THR A 21 20.49 56.28 -6.14
N GLN A 22 20.27 55.00 -5.84
CA GLN A 22 20.91 53.90 -6.55
C GLN A 22 20.49 53.83 -8.02
N ALA A 23 19.20 54.05 -8.30
CA ALA A 23 18.65 54.05 -9.64
C ALA A 23 19.12 55.25 -10.49
N GLU A 24 19.22 56.44 -9.90
CA GLU A 24 19.76 57.64 -10.57
C GLU A 24 21.25 57.49 -10.93
N ASN A 25 22.05 56.88 -10.06
CA ASN A 25 23.47 56.62 -10.29
C ASN A 25 23.70 55.58 -11.41
N GLN A 26 22.90 54.52 -11.45
CA GLN A 26 22.95 53.52 -12.53
C GLN A 26 22.62 54.12 -13.90
N LEU A 27 21.68 55.07 -13.95
CA LEU A 27 21.31 55.78 -15.18
C LEU A 27 22.37 56.76 -15.66
N ARG A 28 23.02 57.48 -14.74
CA ARG A 28 24.17 58.33 -15.08
C ARG A 28 25.33 57.51 -15.63
N PHE A 29 25.62 56.38 -15.00
CA PHE A 29 26.63 55.43 -15.48
C PHE A 29 26.31 54.91 -16.89
N ALA A 30 25.06 54.54 -17.12
CA ALA A 30 24.61 54.08 -18.43
C ALA A 30 24.74 55.15 -19.52
N ASN A 31 24.47 56.43 -19.20
CA ASN A 31 24.70 57.55 -20.13
C ASN A 31 26.21 57.79 -20.42
N ILE A 32 27.08 57.64 -19.43
CA ILE A 32 28.55 57.74 -19.62
C ILE A 32 29.03 56.62 -20.54
N TRP A 33 28.54 55.39 -20.32
CA TRP A 33 28.85 54.24 -21.18
C TRP A 33 28.34 54.43 -22.62
N LEU A 34 27.12 54.92 -22.81
CA LEU A 34 26.57 55.24 -24.13
C LEU A 34 27.41 56.29 -24.87
N ASN A 35 27.90 57.31 -24.17
CA ASN A 35 28.80 58.33 -24.74
C ASN A 35 30.19 57.76 -25.09
N PHE A 36 30.72 56.85 -24.27
CA PHE A 36 31.99 56.17 -24.54
C PHE A 36 31.94 55.32 -25.82
N VAL A 37 30.88 54.51 -25.98
CA VAL A 37 30.67 53.67 -27.19
C VAL A 37 30.64 54.53 -28.45
N ARG A 38 30.00 55.70 -28.40
CA ARG A 38 29.90 56.62 -29.55
C ARG A 38 31.24 57.26 -29.91
N LYS A 39 32.05 57.68 -28.93
CA LYS A 39 33.40 58.22 -29.17
C LYS A 39 34.39 57.19 -29.72
N LYS A 40 34.29 55.93 -29.28
CA LYS A 40 35.18 54.85 -29.74
C LYS A 40 34.87 54.39 -31.16
N ASN A 41 33.60 54.37 -31.57
CA ASN A 41 33.22 54.01 -32.95
C ASN A 41 33.44 55.13 -33.96
N SER A 42 33.43 56.41 -33.55
CA SER A 42 33.74 57.51 -34.47
C SER A 42 35.21 57.60 -34.90
N THR A 43 36.10 56.77 -34.32
CA THR A 43 37.54 56.76 -34.64
C THR A 43 37.98 55.55 -35.48
N GLN A 44 37.08 54.64 -35.84
CA GLN A 44 37.38 53.55 -36.77
C GLN A 44 37.11 53.97 -38.22
N THR A 45 38.17 54.39 -38.90
CA THR A 45 38.20 54.66 -40.33
C THR A 45 38.37 53.35 -41.13
N SER A 46 37.49 53.15 -42.12
CA SER A 46 37.75 52.56 -43.45
C SER A 46 38.69 51.33 -43.53
N LYS A 47 38.12 50.10 -43.64
CA LYS A 47 38.53 49.10 -44.68
C LYS A 47 37.85 47.72 -44.66
N TYR A 48 36.96 47.39 -43.71
CA TYR A 48 36.25 46.10 -43.72
C TYR A 48 34.76 46.25 -43.37
N PRO A 49 33.83 45.50 -44.00
CA PRO A 49 32.43 45.53 -43.64
C PRO A 49 32.22 44.92 -42.24
N ILE A 50 31.99 45.81 -41.26
CA ILE A 50 31.16 45.69 -40.05
C ILE A 50 31.31 44.39 -39.24
N THR A 51 32.33 44.31 -38.39
CA THR A 51 32.38 43.38 -37.25
C THR A 51 32.15 44.15 -35.94
N ILE A 52 31.06 43.84 -35.23
CA ILE A 52 30.76 44.44 -33.91
C ILE A 52 31.67 43.77 -32.87
N PRO A 53 32.46 44.52 -32.08
CA PRO A 53 33.34 43.92 -31.07
C PRO A 53 32.52 43.17 -30.01
N MET A 54 32.90 41.91 -29.70
CA MET A 54 32.15 41.05 -28.76
C MET A 54 31.95 41.66 -27.36
N TRP A 55 32.85 42.55 -26.90
CA TRP A 55 32.73 43.21 -25.60
C TRP A 55 31.54 44.20 -25.53
N LEU A 56 30.91 44.52 -26.65
CA LEU A 56 29.72 45.37 -26.72
C LEU A 56 28.45 44.63 -26.23
N LEU A 57 28.37 43.30 -26.39
CA LEU A 57 27.20 42.50 -26.01
C LEU A 57 26.86 42.59 -24.51
N PRO A 58 27.83 42.42 -23.59
CA PRO A 58 27.59 42.59 -22.15
C PRO A 58 27.09 43.99 -21.78
N GLY A 59 27.57 45.04 -22.47
CA GLY A 59 27.10 46.41 -22.27
C GLY A 59 25.64 46.63 -22.67
N ILE A 60 25.18 45.96 -23.73
CA ILE A 60 23.77 45.97 -24.15
C ILE A 60 22.89 45.19 -23.15
N HIS A 61 23.38 44.06 -22.63
CA HIS A 61 22.69 43.33 -21.57
C HIS A 61 22.60 44.12 -20.25
N PHE A 62 23.64 44.88 -19.91
CA PHE A 62 23.62 45.81 -18.77
C PHE A 62 22.58 46.93 -18.97
N LEU A 63 22.55 47.55 -20.17
CA LEU A 63 21.52 48.54 -20.53
C LEU A 63 20.10 47.96 -20.46
N ARG A 64 19.94 46.69 -20.87
CA ARG A 64 18.66 45.95 -20.76
C ARG A 64 18.25 45.75 -19.30
N HIS A 65 19.20 45.53 -18.40
CA HIS A 65 18.95 45.32 -16.98
C HIS A 65 18.60 46.62 -16.24
N THR A 66 19.29 47.73 -16.56
CA THR A 66 18.98 49.06 -16.01
C THR A 66 17.60 49.57 -16.41
N CYS A 67 17.05 49.07 -17.53
CA CYS A 67 15.69 49.37 -17.99
C CYS A 67 14.61 48.48 -17.35
N SER A 68 14.97 47.56 -16.46
CA SER A 68 13.98 46.67 -15.84
C SER A 68 13.09 47.44 -14.86
N LEU A 69 11.82 47.01 -14.80
CA LEU A 69 10.74 47.68 -14.09
C LEU A 69 11.06 47.96 -12.60
N HIS A 70 11.94 47.15 -12.01
CA HIS A 70 12.32 47.24 -10.61
C HIS A 70 13.13 48.51 -10.29
N PHE A 71 13.99 48.97 -11.20
CA PHE A 71 14.90 50.11 -10.96
C PHE A 71 14.32 51.44 -11.47
N THR A 72 13.52 51.43 -12.54
CA THR A 72 12.98 52.65 -13.17
C THR A 72 11.74 53.22 -12.46
N ASN A 73 11.22 52.53 -11.44
CA ASN A 73 10.01 52.93 -10.70
C ASN A 73 10.19 54.17 -9.81
N HIS A 74 11.42 54.54 -9.47
CA HIS A 74 11.72 55.57 -8.47
C HIS A 74 12.34 56.86 -9.05
N ILE A 75 12.40 57.01 -10.38
CA ILE A 75 13.20 58.03 -11.09
C ILE A 75 12.32 59.11 -11.73
N ASP A 76 12.80 60.36 -11.73
CA ASP A 76 12.11 61.48 -12.34
C ASP A 76 12.01 61.38 -13.87
N ASN A 77 10.92 61.93 -14.41
CA ASN A 77 10.49 61.71 -15.79
C ASN A 77 11.43 62.31 -16.85
N ASP A 78 12.09 63.41 -16.52
CA ASP A 78 13.01 64.10 -17.43
C ASP A 78 14.31 63.31 -17.60
N LEU A 79 14.84 62.76 -16.50
CA LEU A 79 16.06 61.93 -16.50
C LEU A 79 15.88 60.65 -17.33
N PHE A 80 14.72 60.01 -17.19
CA PHE A 80 14.39 58.79 -17.95
C PHE A 80 14.19 59.08 -19.44
N SER A 81 13.56 60.21 -19.78
CA SER A 81 13.33 60.59 -21.18
C SER A 81 14.63 60.91 -21.91
N GLU A 82 15.58 61.59 -21.24
CA GLU A 82 16.91 61.86 -21.78
C GLU A 82 17.72 60.58 -22.02
N PHE A 83 17.70 59.65 -21.06
CA PHE A 83 18.33 58.33 -21.21
C PHE A 83 17.73 57.50 -22.33
N TYR A 84 16.39 57.45 -22.42
CA TYR A 84 15.69 56.73 -23.47
C TYR A 84 16.01 57.29 -24.86
N TYR A 85 16.10 58.62 -24.99
CA TYR A 85 16.53 59.29 -26.21
C TYR A 85 17.98 58.93 -26.59
N ASN A 86 18.91 58.96 -25.64
CA ASN A 86 20.32 58.62 -25.87
C ASN A 86 20.54 57.15 -26.22
N MET A 87 19.80 56.24 -25.55
CA MET A 87 19.83 54.81 -25.82
C MET A 87 19.31 54.51 -27.23
N THR A 88 18.16 55.07 -27.60
CA THR A 88 17.57 54.90 -28.95
C THR A 88 18.51 55.41 -30.04
N ARG A 89 19.13 56.57 -29.81
CA ARG A 89 20.09 57.16 -30.75
C ARG A 89 21.38 56.33 -30.90
N THR A 90 21.81 55.65 -29.84
CA THR A 90 23.00 54.79 -29.87
C THR A 90 22.72 53.45 -30.55
N ILE A 91 21.55 52.85 -30.29
CA ILE A 91 21.10 51.63 -30.96
C ILE A 91 20.91 51.88 -32.46
N ASN A 92 20.30 53.00 -32.85
CA ASN A 92 20.15 53.36 -34.26
C ASN A 92 21.50 53.61 -34.95
N TYR A 93 22.48 54.18 -34.23
CA TYR A 93 23.84 54.40 -34.76
C TYR A 93 24.63 53.09 -34.91
N LEU A 94 24.39 52.09 -34.05
CA LEU A 94 24.99 50.76 -34.15
C LEU A 94 24.38 49.91 -35.27
N ASN A 95 23.08 50.09 -35.55
CA ASN A 95 22.39 49.35 -36.62
C ASN A 95 22.68 49.94 -38.02
N ASN A 96 22.72 51.27 -38.18
CA ASN A 96 22.91 51.91 -39.49
C ASN A 96 24.40 52.09 -39.88
N SER A 97 25.09 51.01 -40.25
CA SER A 97 26.36 51.09 -41.00
C SER A 97 26.22 50.89 -42.52
N ASN A 98 25.01 50.92 -43.08
CA ASN A 98 24.82 51.08 -44.53
C ASN A 98 23.55 51.87 -44.87
N ASN A 99 23.72 52.87 -45.75
CA ASN A 99 22.73 53.76 -46.36
C ASN A 99 22.25 54.97 -45.55
N ASN A 100 23.13 55.97 -45.50
CA ASN A 100 22.73 57.34 -45.87
C ASN A 100 21.94 57.28 -47.18
N ASN A 101 20.64 57.61 -47.17
CA ASN A 101 19.98 58.42 -48.23
C ASN A 101 18.44 58.57 -48.17
N ASN A 102 17.70 58.03 -47.19
CA ASN A 102 16.26 58.29 -47.10
C ASN A 102 15.81 58.87 -45.74
N LEU A 103 16.33 60.05 -45.39
CA LEU A 103 16.02 60.75 -44.13
C LEU A 103 15.38 62.14 -44.30
N ASN A 104 14.81 62.45 -45.48
CA ASN A 104 14.34 63.81 -45.78
C ASN A 104 12.82 63.99 -45.97
N GLN A 105 11.94 63.04 -45.61
CA GLN A 105 10.49 63.28 -45.80
C GLN A 105 9.54 63.09 -44.61
N ASP A 106 9.99 62.62 -43.44
CA ASP A 106 9.14 62.61 -42.23
C ASP A 106 9.54 63.66 -41.18
N ASN A 107 10.17 64.73 -41.62
CA ASN A 107 10.24 66.00 -40.89
C ASN A 107 9.00 66.83 -41.21
N ARG A 108 7.87 66.56 -40.52
CA ARG A 108 6.80 67.52 -40.16
C ARG A 108 5.56 66.77 -39.66
N GLN A 109 5.63 66.28 -38.42
CA GLN A 109 4.46 66.28 -37.52
C GLN A 109 4.96 66.30 -36.07
N SER A 110 5.63 67.41 -35.76
CA SER A 110 5.68 67.96 -34.41
C SER A 110 4.24 68.25 -33.94
N LYS A 111 3.67 67.34 -33.16
CA LYS A 111 2.72 67.73 -32.11
C LYS A 111 3.39 67.50 -30.77
N THR A 112 4.06 68.56 -30.33
CA THR A 112 4.16 68.98 -28.93
C THR A 112 2.93 68.54 -28.15
N PHE A 113 3.05 67.45 -27.38
CA PHE A 113 2.11 67.20 -26.31
C PHE A 113 2.49 68.13 -25.15
N GLN A 114 1.85 69.30 -25.13
CA GLN A 114 1.89 70.23 -24.01
C GLN A 114 1.47 69.51 -22.72
N TYR A 115 2.38 69.48 -21.75
CA TYR A 115 2.05 69.21 -20.36
C TYR A 115 1.36 70.45 -19.79
N SER A 116 0.07 70.35 -19.46
CA SER A 116 -0.57 71.35 -18.62
C SER A 116 -0.06 71.22 -17.18
N SER A 117 0.69 72.22 -16.78
CA SER A 117 1.11 72.53 -15.42
C SER A 117 -0.10 72.80 -14.53
N ILE A 118 -0.37 71.93 -13.55
CA ILE A 118 -1.21 72.29 -12.40
C ILE A 118 -0.56 71.77 -11.11
N THR A 119 -0.21 72.78 -10.32
CA THR A 119 0.21 72.93 -8.94
C THR A 119 -0.18 71.88 -7.89
N LYS A 120 0.72 71.79 -6.89
CA LYS A 120 0.66 71.08 -5.61
C LYS A 120 -0.74 71.10 -4.95
N HIS A 121 -1.36 69.93 -4.77
CA HIS A 121 -1.97 69.44 -3.51
C HIS A 121 -2.77 68.13 -3.75
N GLY A 122 -2.37 67.05 -3.06
CA GLY A 122 -3.05 65.73 -3.06
C GLY A 122 -3.09 65.01 -4.41
N TYR A 123 -3.61 63.76 -4.45
CA TYR A 123 -4.07 62.99 -5.63
C TYR A 123 -3.23 61.80 -6.20
N ASP A 124 -3.65 60.62 -5.75
CA ASP A 124 -3.99 59.37 -6.47
C ASP A 124 -2.93 58.43 -7.13
N ASN A 125 -2.81 57.23 -6.55
CA ASN A 125 -2.10 56.04 -7.06
C ASN A 125 -2.53 55.58 -8.47
N ARG A 126 -3.65 56.06 -9.00
CA ARG A 126 -4.11 55.75 -10.38
C ARG A 126 -3.26 56.46 -11.46
N LYS A 127 -2.69 57.63 -11.19
CA LYS A 127 -1.81 58.33 -12.15
C LYS A 127 -0.43 57.68 -12.26
N LYS A 128 0.11 57.12 -11.16
CA LYS A 128 1.33 56.28 -11.18
C LYS A 128 1.16 55.07 -12.11
N LYS A 129 0.02 54.39 -12.02
CA LYS A 129 -0.33 53.24 -12.87
C LYS A 129 -0.45 53.60 -14.36
N LYS A 130 -0.98 54.78 -14.68
CA LYS A 130 -1.15 55.24 -16.07
C LYS A 130 0.17 55.68 -16.70
N LEU A 131 1.06 56.30 -15.93
CA LEU A 131 2.43 56.62 -16.36
C LEU A 131 3.28 55.35 -16.53
N GLN A 132 3.08 54.34 -15.66
CA GLN A 132 3.69 53.01 -15.77
C GLN A 132 3.26 52.26 -17.03
N LEU A 133 1.96 52.30 -17.38
CA LEU A 133 1.47 51.68 -18.61
C LEU A 133 2.08 52.28 -19.87
N ASN A 134 2.19 53.61 -19.95
CA ASN A 134 2.75 54.30 -21.11
C ASN A 134 4.24 54.00 -21.33
N ARG A 135 5.00 53.79 -20.24
CA ARG A 135 6.43 53.44 -20.32
C ARG A 135 6.65 52.01 -20.79
N ILE A 136 5.81 51.07 -20.32
CA ILE A 136 5.80 49.68 -20.79
C ILE A 136 5.51 49.63 -22.30
N GLU A 137 4.54 50.41 -22.77
CA GLU A 137 4.16 50.45 -24.19
C GLU A 137 5.26 51.04 -25.08
N GLN A 138 6.04 52.00 -24.59
CA GLN A 138 7.16 52.58 -25.34
C GLN A 138 8.34 51.61 -25.48
N ILE A 139 8.67 50.87 -24.43
CA ILE A 139 9.74 49.85 -24.44
C ILE A 139 9.35 48.69 -25.35
N ASP A 140 8.10 48.23 -25.27
CA ASP A 140 7.56 47.14 -26.08
C ASP A 140 7.51 47.51 -27.58
N ARG A 141 7.34 48.81 -27.91
CA ARG A 141 7.44 49.33 -29.29
C ARG A 141 8.89 49.41 -29.79
N LEU A 142 9.85 49.71 -28.91
CA LEU A 142 11.28 49.70 -29.25
C LEU A 142 11.79 48.28 -29.51
N GLU A 143 11.42 47.30 -28.66
CA GLU A 143 11.73 45.88 -28.84
C GLU A 143 11.22 45.38 -30.20
N LYS A 144 9.96 45.66 -30.51
CA LYS A 144 9.34 45.30 -31.79
C LYS A 144 9.93 46.01 -33.00
N ARG A 145 10.69 47.10 -32.80
CA ARG A 145 11.39 47.82 -33.88
C ARG A 145 12.78 47.22 -34.09
N ILE A 146 13.51 46.94 -33.00
CA ILE A 146 14.83 46.27 -33.02
C ILE A 146 14.74 44.88 -33.64
N ASP A 147 13.73 44.10 -33.26
CA ASP A 147 13.51 42.76 -33.83
C ASP A 147 13.12 42.83 -35.31
N ARG A 148 12.42 43.89 -35.73
CA ARG A 148 12.08 44.12 -37.14
C ARG A 148 13.33 44.42 -37.97
N THR A 149 14.22 45.26 -37.48
CA THR A 149 15.47 45.60 -38.16
C THR A 149 16.38 44.37 -38.28
N ARG A 150 16.42 43.50 -37.27
CA ARG A 150 17.16 42.22 -37.31
C ARG A 150 16.60 41.20 -38.31
N ILE A 151 15.29 41.25 -38.56
CA ILE A 151 14.59 40.45 -39.58
C ILE A 151 14.84 41.02 -40.98
N GLU A 152 14.89 42.35 -41.12
CA GLU A 152 15.15 43.04 -42.40
C GLU A 152 16.62 42.93 -42.86
N GLU A 153 17.58 42.92 -41.92
CA GLU A 153 19.02 42.77 -42.20
C GLU A 153 19.47 41.32 -42.41
N GLY A 154 18.55 40.34 -42.36
CA GLY A 154 18.83 38.94 -42.72
C GLY A 154 19.70 38.15 -41.73
N LEU A 155 19.87 38.62 -40.49
CA LEU A 155 20.70 37.99 -39.47
C LEU A 155 19.98 36.87 -38.69
N ILE A 156 18.67 36.66 -38.90
CA ILE A 156 17.90 35.54 -38.32
C ILE A 156 16.97 34.96 -39.40
N GLY A 157 17.05 33.65 -39.64
CA GLY A 157 16.33 32.93 -40.69
C GLY A 157 14.80 32.96 -40.53
N LYS A 158 14.09 33.01 -41.67
CA LYS A 158 12.62 33.01 -41.78
C LYS A 158 12.03 31.64 -41.38
N VAL A 159 11.36 31.57 -40.24
CA VAL A 159 10.35 30.53 -39.94
C VAL A 159 8.96 31.13 -40.14
N LYS A 160 8.18 30.52 -41.04
CA LYS A 160 6.76 30.85 -41.25
C LYS A 160 5.95 30.47 -39.99
N SER A 161 5.23 31.46 -39.48
CA SER A 161 4.19 31.42 -38.43
C SER A 161 4.56 30.79 -37.08
N VAL A 162 5.13 31.62 -36.20
CA VAL A 162 5.11 31.41 -34.74
C VAL A 162 3.74 31.83 -34.21
N TYR A 163 2.88 30.87 -33.91
CA TYR A 163 1.88 31.09 -32.86
C TYR A 163 2.64 31.18 -31.53
N LYS A 164 2.36 32.20 -30.71
CA LYS A 164 2.92 32.32 -29.36
C LYS A 164 2.63 31.01 -28.60
N THR A 165 3.65 30.19 -28.41
CA THR A 165 3.58 29.05 -27.50
C THR A 165 3.30 29.58 -26.10
N PRO A 166 2.33 28.99 -25.37
CA PRO A 166 2.12 29.34 -23.98
C PRO A 166 3.43 29.11 -23.22
N THR A 167 3.87 30.10 -22.45
CA THR A 167 5.07 30.01 -21.62
C THR A 167 4.86 28.91 -20.56
N LEU A 168 5.34 27.70 -20.85
CA LEU A 168 5.50 26.62 -19.88
C LEU A 168 6.60 27.02 -18.87
N SER A 169 6.54 26.46 -17.66
CA SER A 169 7.58 26.72 -16.66
C SER A 169 8.95 26.24 -17.20
N LYS A 170 10.04 26.96 -16.87
CA LYS A 170 11.41 26.57 -17.28
C LYS A 170 11.74 25.10 -16.98
N LYS A 171 11.19 24.58 -15.87
CA LYS A 171 11.36 23.19 -15.42
C LYS A 171 10.65 22.18 -16.34
N MET A 172 9.41 22.48 -16.75
CA MET A 172 8.67 21.62 -17.70
C MET A 172 9.26 21.64 -19.11
N ASP A 173 9.81 22.77 -19.57
CA ASP A 173 10.43 22.83 -20.90
C ASP A 173 11.72 21.96 -20.98
N GLU A 174 12.44 21.81 -19.87
CA GLU A 174 13.57 20.89 -19.71
C GLU A 174 13.08 19.42 -19.66
N ASP A 175 12.05 19.10 -18.88
CA ASP A 175 11.49 17.74 -18.76
C ASP A 175 10.85 17.25 -20.08
N LEU A 176 10.20 18.14 -20.84
CA LEU A 176 9.57 17.82 -22.13
C LEU A 176 10.58 17.72 -23.29
N ALA A 177 11.82 18.16 -23.11
CA ALA A 177 12.81 18.17 -24.19
C ALA A 177 13.14 16.76 -24.70
N TYR A 178 13.20 15.77 -23.80
CA TYR A 178 13.52 14.37 -24.10
C TYR A 178 12.32 13.56 -24.63
N LEU A 179 11.09 14.06 -24.48
CA LEU A 179 9.85 13.37 -24.84
C LEU A 179 9.22 13.88 -26.15
N LYS A 180 9.76 14.97 -26.71
CA LYS A 180 9.28 15.60 -27.95
C LYS A 180 9.69 14.78 -29.18
N ILE A 181 8.73 14.07 -29.78
CA ILE A 181 8.92 13.43 -31.09
C ILE A 181 8.75 14.49 -32.19
N ARG A 182 9.83 14.79 -32.91
CA ARG A 182 9.86 15.85 -33.94
C ARG A 182 9.71 15.32 -35.37
N ASN A 183 10.21 14.12 -35.64
CA ASN A 183 10.26 13.54 -36.98
C ASN A 183 9.40 12.27 -37.04
N PHE A 184 8.15 12.41 -37.49
CA PHE A 184 7.25 11.28 -37.69
C PHE A 184 6.46 11.45 -38.99
N HIS A 185 6.14 10.32 -39.62
CA HIS A 185 5.33 10.27 -40.83
C HIS A 185 3.97 9.66 -40.51
N LYS A 186 2.92 10.45 -40.70
CA LYS A 186 1.53 10.02 -40.57
C LYS A 186 1.19 8.99 -41.66
N LEU A 187 0.57 7.89 -41.25
CA LEU A 187 0.06 6.81 -42.12
C LEU A 187 -1.48 6.79 -42.04
N ASN A 188 -2.06 5.60 -41.89
CA ASN A 188 -3.50 5.37 -41.98
C ASN A 188 -4.25 5.89 -40.73
N LEU A 189 -5.47 6.39 -40.95
CA LEU A 189 -6.42 6.67 -39.87
C LEU A 189 -6.86 5.34 -39.25
N LEU A 190 -6.70 5.20 -37.93
CA LEU A 190 -7.11 4.00 -37.19
C LEU A 190 -8.50 4.19 -36.57
N SER A 191 -8.77 5.34 -35.95
CA SER A 191 -10.07 5.64 -35.35
C SER A 191 -10.35 7.13 -35.28
N ARG A 192 -11.64 7.50 -35.30
CA ARG A 192 -12.10 8.89 -35.21
C ARG A 192 -13.15 9.04 -34.11
N GLY A 193 -12.74 9.57 -32.97
CA GLY A 193 -13.62 9.95 -31.87
C GLY A 193 -14.11 11.40 -31.98
N GLN A 194 -15.03 11.78 -31.10
CA GLN A 194 -15.58 13.15 -31.02
C GLN A 194 -14.53 14.19 -30.60
N TYR A 195 -13.59 13.78 -29.73
CA TYR A 195 -12.59 14.67 -29.12
C TYR A 195 -11.16 14.38 -29.56
N ALA A 196 -10.91 13.18 -30.12
CA ALA A 196 -9.59 12.76 -30.55
C ALA A 196 -9.65 11.83 -31.75
N THR A 197 -8.62 11.88 -32.59
CA THR A 197 -8.43 11.02 -33.78
C THR A 197 -7.13 10.26 -33.65
N THR A 198 -7.15 8.95 -33.87
CA THR A 198 -5.97 8.10 -33.77
C THR A 198 -5.46 7.72 -35.16
N TYR A 199 -4.17 7.90 -35.38
CA TYR A 199 -3.48 7.60 -36.64
C TYR A 199 -2.33 6.63 -36.40
N LYS A 200 -2.06 5.77 -37.37
CA LYS A 200 -0.79 5.03 -37.45
C LYS A 200 0.30 5.99 -37.92
N CYS A 201 1.53 5.83 -37.44
CA CYS A 201 2.68 6.61 -37.88
C CYS A 201 3.95 5.77 -37.91
N THR A 202 4.98 6.30 -38.58
CA THR A 202 6.36 5.83 -38.42
C THR A 202 7.19 6.94 -37.80
N VAL A 203 8.03 6.58 -36.85
CA VAL A 203 8.95 7.49 -36.18
C VAL A 203 10.37 7.02 -36.49
N ASP A 204 11.21 7.94 -36.95
CA ASP A 204 12.64 7.66 -37.15
C ASP A 204 13.39 7.90 -35.83
N ARG A 205 13.94 6.83 -35.26
CA ARG A 205 14.84 6.86 -34.09
C ARG A 205 16.15 6.17 -34.46
N ASP A 206 17.28 6.87 -34.36
CA ASP A 206 18.63 6.33 -34.57
C ASP A 206 18.80 5.52 -35.89
N GLY A 207 18.15 5.97 -36.97
CA GLY A 207 18.22 5.32 -38.28
C GLY A 207 17.30 4.09 -38.46
N LYS A 208 16.47 3.74 -37.47
CA LYS A 208 15.44 2.69 -37.58
C LYS A 208 14.03 3.32 -37.61
N LYS A 209 13.21 2.86 -38.55
CA LYS A 209 11.78 3.21 -38.65
C LYS A 209 10.97 2.35 -37.70
N GLU A 210 10.49 2.93 -36.61
CA GLU A 210 9.57 2.29 -35.68
C GLU A 210 8.12 2.60 -36.06
N VAL A 211 7.23 1.61 -36.04
CA VAL A 211 5.80 1.80 -36.31
C VAL A 211 5.08 2.03 -35.00
N LEU A 212 4.48 3.21 -34.85
CA LEU A 212 3.70 3.60 -33.67
C LEU A 212 2.29 4.01 -34.10
N CYS A 213 1.43 4.30 -33.12
CA CYS A 213 0.24 5.10 -33.36
C CYS A 213 0.29 6.36 -32.52
N TYR A 214 -0.41 7.40 -32.96
CA TYR A 214 -0.59 8.59 -32.16
C TYR A 214 -2.05 9.01 -32.09
N LYS A 215 -2.45 9.48 -30.91
CA LYS A 215 -3.78 10.02 -30.66
C LYS A 215 -3.73 11.54 -30.64
N GLN A 216 -4.47 12.15 -31.55
CA GLN A 216 -4.53 13.59 -31.79
C GLN A 216 -5.73 14.19 -31.05
N TYR A 217 -5.49 15.05 -30.07
CA TYR A 217 -6.51 15.77 -29.29
C TYR A 217 -6.58 17.22 -29.75
N LYS A 218 -7.78 17.74 -29.98
CA LYS A 218 -7.96 19.16 -30.36
C LYS A 218 -7.93 20.05 -29.12
N ILE A 219 -7.14 21.11 -29.16
CA ILE A 219 -7.03 22.13 -28.10
C ILE A 219 -7.89 23.33 -28.50
N GLN A 220 -8.61 23.92 -27.54
CA GLN A 220 -9.21 25.24 -27.74
C GLN A 220 -8.12 26.31 -27.59
N HIS A 221 -8.01 27.21 -28.56
CA HIS A 221 -6.95 28.22 -28.61
C HIS A 221 -6.74 28.93 -27.25
N ASN A 222 -5.46 29.16 -26.90
CA ASN A 222 -5.00 30.10 -25.87
C ASN A 222 -5.13 29.71 -24.38
N ASN A 223 -5.35 28.44 -24.04
CA ASN A 223 -5.39 28.02 -22.63
C ASN A 223 -4.08 27.32 -22.18
N ALA A 224 -3.02 28.11 -21.98
CA ALA A 224 -1.72 27.68 -21.47
C ALA A 224 -1.84 26.74 -20.25
N GLN A 225 -2.70 27.12 -19.29
CA GLN A 225 -2.93 26.37 -18.07
C GLN A 225 -3.60 25.01 -18.32
N ALA A 226 -4.47 24.89 -19.32
CA ALA A 226 -5.09 23.61 -19.66
C ALA A 226 -4.07 22.65 -20.26
N ILE A 227 -3.18 23.13 -21.13
CA ILE A 227 -2.10 22.30 -21.70
C ILE A 227 -1.15 21.83 -20.59
N THR A 228 -0.74 22.73 -19.69
CA THR A 228 0.14 22.39 -18.56
C THR A 228 -0.48 21.33 -17.66
N LYS A 229 -1.74 21.48 -17.25
CA LYS A 229 -2.44 20.48 -16.41
C LYS A 229 -2.54 19.11 -17.07
N VAL A 230 -2.76 19.09 -18.37
CA VAL A 230 -2.86 17.85 -19.15
C VAL A 230 -1.51 17.15 -19.21
N LEU A 231 -0.43 17.91 -19.39
CA LEU A 231 0.92 17.35 -19.36
C LEU A 231 1.28 16.84 -17.96
N GLU A 232 0.97 17.57 -16.89
CA GLU A 232 1.20 17.15 -15.50
C GLU A 232 0.50 15.82 -15.16
N GLN A 233 -0.74 15.63 -15.63
CA GLN A 233 -1.49 14.38 -15.40
C GLN A 233 -0.98 13.20 -16.23
N LEU A 234 -0.32 13.45 -17.36
CA LEU A 234 0.08 12.42 -18.33
C LEU A 234 1.55 12.03 -18.23
N MET A 235 2.39 12.88 -17.66
CA MET A 235 3.80 12.58 -17.40
C MET A 235 4.02 11.27 -16.63
N PRO A 236 3.24 10.92 -15.59
CA PRO A 236 3.41 9.65 -14.88
C PRO A 236 3.30 8.42 -15.79
N LEU A 237 2.44 8.44 -16.81
CA LEU A 237 2.15 7.29 -17.69
C LEU A 237 3.30 6.93 -18.62
N ILE A 238 4.08 7.93 -19.02
CA ILE A 238 5.24 7.73 -19.90
C ILE A 238 6.30 6.86 -19.21
N HIS A 239 6.36 6.92 -17.88
CA HIS A 239 7.28 6.15 -17.06
C HIS A 239 6.74 4.80 -16.60
N ILE A 240 5.49 4.43 -16.98
CA ILE A 240 4.92 3.13 -16.66
C ILE A 240 5.32 2.14 -17.76
N ASP A 241 6.22 1.22 -17.40
CA ASP A 241 6.50 0.03 -18.20
C ASP A 241 5.81 -1.18 -17.58
N HIS A 242 4.93 -1.83 -18.33
CA HIS A 242 4.22 -3.04 -17.91
C HIS A 242 3.84 -3.88 -19.12
N ALA A 243 3.96 -5.21 -19.00
CA ALA A 243 3.76 -6.14 -20.12
C ALA A 243 2.34 -6.05 -20.73
N ASN A 244 1.34 -5.77 -19.90
CA ASN A 244 -0.08 -5.71 -20.26
C ASN A 244 -0.67 -4.30 -20.34
N LEU A 245 0.15 -3.25 -20.35
CA LEU A 245 -0.29 -1.88 -20.66
C LEU A 245 0.26 -1.45 -22.03
N ILE A 246 -0.47 -0.60 -22.75
CA ILE A 246 0.06 0.07 -23.94
C ILE A 246 1.17 1.04 -23.51
N LYS A 247 2.35 0.89 -24.11
CA LYS A 247 3.48 1.77 -23.83
C LYS A 247 3.29 3.14 -24.48
N TYR A 248 3.52 4.21 -23.73
CA TYR A 248 3.52 5.58 -24.24
C TYR A 248 4.95 5.99 -24.62
N HIS A 249 5.17 6.37 -25.88
CA HIS A 249 6.49 6.64 -26.44
C HIS A 249 6.89 8.12 -26.44
N GLY A 250 5.93 9.04 -26.31
CA GLY A 250 6.20 10.48 -26.26
C GLY A 250 5.00 11.35 -26.64
N ILE A 251 5.24 12.67 -26.68
CA ILE A 251 4.22 13.69 -26.96
C ILE A 251 4.75 14.65 -28.02
N ALA A 252 3.89 15.11 -28.93
CA ALA A 252 4.18 16.27 -29.79
C ALA A 252 3.04 17.30 -29.73
N LEU A 253 3.38 18.56 -29.93
CA LEU A 253 2.44 19.68 -29.98
C LEU A 253 2.44 20.24 -31.40
N GLU A 254 1.29 20.21 -32.07
CA GLU A 254 1.10 20.76 -33.41
C GLU A 254 -0.02 21.79 -33.40
N HIS A 255 0.28 23.08 -33.57
CA HIS A 255 -0.68 24.21 -33.68
C HIS A 255 -1.86 24.15 -32.68
N ASP A 256 -2.95 23.44 -33.03
CA ASP A 256 -4.17 23.28 -32.24
C ASP A 256 -4.39 21.85 -31.70
N HIS A 257 -3.35 21.02 -31.67
CA HIS A 257 -3.45 19.62 -31.29
C HIS A 257 -2.30 19.14 -30.40
N ILE A 258 -2.65 18.27 -29.45
CA ILE A 258 -1.69 17.45 -28.70
C ILE A 258 -1.70 16.04 -29.31
N LEU A 259 -0.52 15.55 -29.66
CA LEU A 259 -0.31 14.21 -30.22
C LEU A 259 0.36 13.33 -29.16
N PHE A 260 -0.27 12.21 -28.82
CA PHE A 260 0.29 11.21 -27.90
C PHE A 260 0.72 9.97 -28.67
N PHE A 261 2.01 9.69 -28.71
CA PHE A 261 2.57 8.53 -29.38
C PHE A 261 2.55 7.33 -28.45
N MET A 262 2.07 6.21 -28.94
CA MET A 262 1.88 4.98 -28.18
C MET A 262 2.17 3.75 -29.05
N GLU A 263 2.38 2.63 -28.39
CA GLU A 263 2.63 1.33 -29.01
C GLU A 263 1.48 0.92 -29.92
N TYR A 264 1.80 0.51 -31.15
CA TYR A 264 0.81 0.02 -32.11
C TYR A 264 0.55 -1.48 -31.94
N CYS A 265 -0.67 -1.86 -31.57
CA CYS A 265 -1.10 -3.26 -31.53
C CYS A 265 -1.74 -3.67 -32.86
N SER A 266 -1.12 -4.59 -33.60
CA SER A 266 -1.51 -4.95 -34.97
C SER A 266 -2.72 -5.89 -35.08
N TYR A 267 -3.10 -6.60 -34.01
CA TYR A 267 -4.11 -7.67 -34.04
C TYR A 267 -5.53 -7.21 -33.67
N GLY A 268 -5.76 -5.91 -33.51
CA GLY A 268 -7.08 -5.37 -33.20
C GLY A 268 -7.48 -5.50 -31.72
N THR A 269 -8.78 -5.33 -31.44
CA THR A 269 -9.34 -5.29 -30.09
C THR A 269 -10.24 -6.49 -29.79
N ILE A 270 -10.48 -6.78 -28.51
CA ILE A 270 -11.43 -7.84 -28.10
C ILE A 270 -12.84 -7.55 -28.63
N ALA A 271 -13.27 -6.29 -28.72
CA ALA A 271 -14.55 -5.95 -29.31
C ALA A 271 -14.66 -6.37 -30.80
N GLN A 272 -13.60 -6.19 -31.58
CA GLN A 272 -13.57 -6.62 -32.99
C GLN A 272 -13.63 -8.15 -33.12
N LEU A 273 -13.00 -8.86 -32.17
CA LEU A 273 -13.07 -10.32 -32.06
C LEU A 273 -14.49 -10.81 -31.77
N LEU A 274 -15.18 -10.23 -30.78
CA LEU A 274 -16.55 -10.62 -30.42
C LEU A 274 -17.56 -10.35 -31.55
N LEU A 275 -17.32 -9.33 -32.37
CA LEU A 275 -18.15 -8.97 -33.53
C LEU A 275 -17.90 -9.85 -34.77
N GLY A 276 -16.91 -10.76 -34.76
CA GLY A 276 -16.58 -11.61 -35.91
C GLY A 276 -16.06 -10.83 -37.13
N THR A 277 -15.56 -9.62 -36.93
CA THR A 277 -15.08 -8.73 -38.00
C THR A 277 -13.60 -8.89 -38.34
N LEU A 278 -12.91 -9.82 -37.67
CA LEU A 278 -11.58 -10.30 -38.04
C LEU A 278 -11.74 -11.31 -39.18
N SER A 279 -11.84 -10.86 -40.44
CA SER A 279 -12.15 -11.76 -41.55
C SER A 279 -10.99 -12.72 -41.88
N SER A 280 -11.32 -14.01 -41.95
CA SER A 280 -10.53 -15.10 -42.52
C SER A 280 -10.40 -14.97 -44.04
N SER A 281 -9.21 -15.23 -44.58
CA SER A 281 -8.98 -15.37 -46.02
C SER A 281 -9.11 -16.83 -46.44
N SER A 282 -10.08 -17.15 -47.30
CA SER A 282 -10.01 -18.34 -48.17
C SER A 282 -10.24 -17.91 -49.62
N SER A 283 -9.20 -18.12 -50.43
CA SER A 283 -9.09 -17.85 -51.86
C SER A 283 -9.97 -18.74 -52.74
N SER A 284 -10.53 -18.19 -53.83
CA SER A 284 -10.26 -18.68 -55.21
C SER A 284 -10.96 -17.83 -56.28
N HIS A 285 -10.27 -17.72 -57.41
CA HIS A 285 -10.71 -17.22 -58.71
C HIS A 285 -11.98 -17.94 -59.25
N THR A 286 -12.63 -17.27 -60.22
CA THR A 286 -13.58 -17.76 -61.25
C THR A 286 -14.91 -18.37 -60.79
N ASP A 287 -16.02 -17.66 -60.99
CA ASP A 287 -16.94 -17.95 -62.10
C ASP A 287 -18.20 -17.07 -62.09
N LEU A 288 -18.57 -16.58 -63.28
CA LEU A 288 -19.90 -16.09 -63.60
C LEU A 288 -20.88 -17.28 -63.59
N HIS A 289 -22.03 -17.17 -62.91
CA HIS A 289 -23.35 -17.46 -63.50
C HIS A 289 -24.50 -17.15 -62.52
N ARG A 290 -25.54 -16.50 -63.06
CA ARG A 290 -26.89 -16.36 -62.48
C ARG A 290 -27.52 -17.74 -62.24
N SER A 291 -28.26 -17.92 -61.14
CA SER A 291 -29.73 -18.08 -61.14
C SER A 291 -30.31 -18.60 -59.80
N SER A 292 -31.23 -17.82 -59.23
CA SER A 292 -32.59 -18.21 -58.77
C SER A 292 -32.81 -19.37 -57.76
N ALA A 293 -33.26 -19.03 -56.54
CA ALA A 293 -34.36 -19.65 -55.76
C ALA A 293 -34.39 -19.04 -54.35
N SER A 294 -35.18 -18.00 -54.08
CA SER A 294 -36.57 -18.01 -53.57
C SER A 294 -36.73 -18.34 -52.06
N HIS A 295 -37.03 -17.28 -51.31
CA HIS A 295 -37.90 -17.20 -50.11
C HIS A 295 -37.59 -18.03 -48.86
N ILE A 296 -36.93 -17.39 -47.88
CA ILE A 296 -37.40 -17.37 -46.48
C ILE A 296 -37.49 -15.91 -46.03
N ASP A 297 -38.71 -15.53 -45.68
CA ASP A 297 -39.18 -14.20 -45.36
C ASP A 297 -38.79 -13.86 -43.89
N ILE A 298 -37.78 -12.99 -43.69
CA ILE A 298 -37.47 -12.41 -42.38
C ILE A 298 -38.09 -11.02 -42.33
N ARG A 299 -39.37 -10.96 -41.95
CA ARG A 299 -40.03 -9.72 -41.53
C ARG A 299 -40.19 -9.69 -40.02
N ARG A 300 -39.61 -8.63 -39.43
CA ARG A 300 -39.86 -8.02 -38.11
C ARG A 300 -39.21 -8.68 -36.89
N THR A 301 -38.02 -8.19 -36.54
CA THR A 301 -37.90 -7.30 -35.37
C THR A 301 -37.05 -6.09 -35.75
N SER A 302 -37.64 -4.93 -35.59
CA SER A 302 -37.16 -3.62 -36.05
C SER A 302 -36.70 -2.76 -34.88
N VAL A 303 -35.78 -1.85 -35.20
CA VAL A 303 -35.29 -0.68 -34.43
C VAL A 303 -34.09 -1.02 -33.54
N ILE A 304 -32.86 -0.62 -33.87
CA ILE A 304 -32.43 0.77 -34.07
C ILE A 304 -31.70 0.96 -35.41
N HIS A 305 -32.21 1.90 -36.21
CA HIS A 305 -31.48 2.47 -37.35
C HIS A 305 -30.15 3.04 -36.87
N ALA A 306 -29.06 2.43 -37.33
CA ALA A 306 -27.77 3.08 -37.44
C ALA A 306 -27.95 4.34 -38.28
N ASP A 307 -27.68 5.50 -37.69
CA ASP A 307 -27.45 6.71 -38.46
C ASP A 307 -26.13 6.49 -39.22
N SER A 308 -26.30 6.13 -40.47
CA SER A 308 -25.33 5.63 -41.43
C SER A 308 -24.48 6.75 -42.03
N ARG A 309 -23.95 7.65 -41.20
CA ARG A 309 -23.01 8.70 -41.63
C ARG A 309 -21.97 9.02 -40.56
N ARG A 310 -21.03 8.11 -40.30
CA ARG A 310 -19.61 8.37 -39.99
C ARG A 310 -18.94 7.04 -39.67
N THR A 311 -17.82 6.76 -40.35
CA THR A 311 -16.99 5.53 -40.30
C THR A 311 -17.35 4.41 -41.28
N SER A 312 -17.57 4.76 -42.54
CA SER A 312 -17.29 3.84 -43.66
C SER A 312 -16.12 4.39 -44.48
N ALA A 313 -14.94 3.78 -44.27
CA ALA A 313 -13.82 3.62 -45.20
C ALA A 313 -12.47 3.64 -44.45
N ALA A 314 -11.83 2.48 -44.32
CA ALA A 314 -10.46 2.24 -44.80
C ALA A 314 -9.89 0.90 -44.27
N PHE A 315 -9.81 -0.07 -45.19
CA PHE A 315 -8.75 -1.07 -45.38
C PHE A 315 -7.95 -1.55 -44.15
N ILE A 316 -8.24 -2.80 -43.73
CA ILE A 316 -7.52 -3.54 -42.69
C ILE A 316 -6.69 -4.67 -43.32
N ASN A 317 -5.50 -4.88 -42.76
CA ASN A 317 -4.43 -5.78 -43.20
C ASN A 317 -4.90 -7.25 -43.41
N PRO A 318 -4.55 -7.91 -44.53
CA PRO A 318 -5.11 -9.22 -44.92
C PRO A 318 -4.32 -10.46 -44.41
N THR A 319 -3.71 -10.46 -43.23
CA THR A 319 -2.72 -11.51 -42.86
C THR A 319 -2.79 -12.02 -41.43
N VAL A 320 -3.95 -12.44 -40.91
CA VAL A 320 -4.01 -13.14 -39.62
C VAL A 320 -4.87 -14.39 -39.75
N ASP A 321 -4.22 -15.55 -39.65
CA ASP A 321 -4.86 -16.85 -39.50
C ASP A 321 -5.29 -17.02 -38.04
N THR A 322 -6.60 -16.92 -37.76
CA THR A 322 -7.19 -17.03 -36.42
C THR A 322 -7.57 -18.46 -36.04
N SER A 323 -7.24 -19.46 -36.86
CA SER A 323 -7.64 -20.87 -36.68
C SER A 323 -7.27 -21.46 -35.31
N PHE A 324 -6.21 -20.98 -34.65
CA PHE A 324 -5.83 -21.43 -33.31
C PHE A 324 -6.77 -20.95 -32.20
N MET A 325 -7.54 -19.87 -32.41
CA MET A 325 -8.52 -19.35 -31.44
C MET A 325 -9.85 -20.12 -31.48
N ASP A 326 -10.11 -20.90 -32.53
CA ASP A 326 -11.32 -21.71 -32.67
C ASP A 326 -11.51 -22.69 -31.51
N LYS A 327 -10.41 -23.13 -30.87
CA LYS A 327 -10.47 -23.96 -29.65
C LYS A 327 -11.06 -23.23 -28.44
N TYR A 328 -10.95 -21.90 -28.39
CA TYR A 328 -11.31 -21.06 -27.25
C TYR A 328 -12.50 -20.15 -27.51
N ILE A 329 -13.01 -20.16 -28.74
CA ILE A 329 -14.18 -19.43 -29.20
C ILE A 329 -15.35 -20.41 -29.34
N VAL A 330 -16.54 -19.99 -28.94
CA VAL A 330 -17.79 -20.68 -29.23
C VAL A 330 -18.62 -19.76 -30.12
N GLN A 331 -18.95 -20.21 -31.32
CA GLN A 331 -19.78 -19.46 -32.25
C GLN A 331 -21.25 -19.87 -32.06
N THR A 332 -22.13 -18.92 -31.76
CA THR A 332 -23.56 -19.19 -31.61
C THR A 332 -24.26 -19.29 -32.96
N SER A 333 -25.45 -19.87 -33.00
CA SER A 333 -26.30 -19.94 -34.20
C SER A 333 -26.67 -18.57 -34.79
N THR A 334 -26.48 -17.49 -34.03
CA THR A 334 -26.66 -16.09 -34.45
C THR A 334 -25.40 -15.45 -35.02
N GLY A 335 -24.29 -16.19 -35.14
CA GLY A 335 -23.00 -15.69 -35.63
C GLY A 335 -22.17 -14.91 -34.61
N THR A 336 -22.56 -14.90 -33.33
CA THR A 336 -21.84 -14.19 -32.25
C THR A 336 -20.72 -15.06 -31.69
N ILE A 337 -19.54 -14.47 -31.46
CA ILE A 337 -18.38 -15.15 -30.88
C ILE A 337 -18.38 -14.99 -29.36
N LEU A 338 -18.34 -16.10 -28.63
CA LEU A 338 -18.21 -16.17 -27.17
C LEU A 338 -16.82 -16.66 -26.79
N LEU A 339 -16.23 -16.13 -25.72
CA LEU A 339 -14.96 -16.63 -25.19
C LEU A 339 -15.20 -17.67 -24.10
N LYS A 340 -14.47 -18.80 -24.17
CA LYS A 340 -14.49 -19.79 -23.08
C LYS A 340 -13.95 -19.19 -21.79
N GLU A 341 -14.54 -19.60 -20.68
CA GLU A 341 -14.18 -19.14 -19.33
C GLU A 341 -12.68 -19.24 -19.03
N THR A 342 -12.02 -20.32 -19.48
CA THR A 342 -10.57 -20.51 -19.33
C THR A 342 -9.72 -19.44 -20.02
N LEU A 343 -10.20 -18.91 -21.16
CA LEU A 343 -9.51 -17.83 -21.87
C LEU A 343 -9.79 -16.49 -21.19
N VAL A 344 -11.03 -16.29 -20.74
CA VAL A 344 -11.44 -15.10 -19.98
C VAL A 344 -10.63 -14.98 -18.69
N GLN A 345 -10.42 -16.07 -17.94
CA GLN A 345 -9.56 -16.12 -16.75
C GLN A 345 -8.11 -15.68 -17.06
N ARG A 346 -7.54 -16.16 -18.18
CA ARG A 346 -6.18 -15.76 -18.59
C ARG A 346 -6.07 -14.29 -18.99
N TYR A 347 -7.11 -13.74 -19.62
CA TYR A 347 -7.20 -12.32 -19.91
C TYR A 347 -7.44 -11.51 -18.63
N LEU A 348 -8.28 -11.99 -17.73
CA LEU A 348 -8.60 -11.35 -16.46
C LEU A 348 -7.34 -11.15 -15.62
N ARG A 349 -6.51 -12.18 -15.45
CA ARG A 349 -5.21 -12.07 -14.77
C ARG A 349 -4.33 -10.94 -15.32
N GLN A 350 -4.26 -10.84 -16.66
CA GLN A 350 -3.47 -9.82 -17.34
C GLN A 350 -4.06 -8.41 -17.15
N LEU A 351 -5.39 -8.29 -17.16
CA LEU A 351 -6.09 -7.03 -16.89
C LEU A 351 -5.91 -6.60 -15.43
N LEU A 352 -6.08 -7.51 -14.47
CA LEU A 352 -5.90 -7.23 -13.05
C LEU A 352 -4.45 -6.84 -12.73
N SER A 353 -3.46 -7.50 -13.33
CA SER A 353 -2.05 -7.10 -13.22
C SER A 353 -1.81 -5.69 -13.75
N ALA A 354 -2.42 -5.34 -14.89
CA ALA A 354 -2.33 -4.00 -15.47
C ALA A 354 -3.00 -2.94 -14.58
N LEU A 355 -4.19 -3.23 -14.04
CA LEU A 355 -4.93 -2.33 -13.15
C LEU A 355 -4.23 -2.15 -11.80
N SER A 356 -3.69 -3.23 -11.22
CA SER A 356 -2.93 -3.15 -9.97
C SER A 356 -1.75 -2.19 -10.11
N ARG A 357 -1.05 -2.22 -11.26
CA ARG A 357 0.05 -1.29 -11.54
C ARG A 357 -0.40 0.16 -11.70
N LEU A 358 -1.57 0.40 -12.30
CA LEU A 358 -2.14 1.74 -12.42
C LEU A 358 -2.58 2.27 -11.05
N HIS A 359 -3.27 1.45 -10.26
CA HIS A 359 -3.78 1.81 -8.94
C HIS A 359 -2.66 2.08 -7.92
N GLU A 360 -1.56 1.32 -7.96
CA GLU A 360 -0.35 1.58 -7.16
C GLU A 360 0.23 2.98 -7.42
N LYS A 361 0.05 3.52 -8.63
CA LYS A 361 0.49 4.87 -9.04
C LYS A 361 -0.61 5.92 -8.90
N GLU A 362 -1.71 5.60 -8.24
CA GLU A 362 -2.87 6.47 -8.06
C GLU A 362 -3.58 6.88 -9.36
N ILE A 363 -3.43 6.07 -10.42
CA ILE A 363 -4.02 6.32 -11.74
C ILE A 363 -5.29 5.47 -11.91
N ILE A 364 -6.39 6.14 -12.27
CA ILE A 364 -7.67 5.49 -12.60
C ILE A 364 -7.84 5.48 -14.12
N HIS A 365 -8.19 4.33 -14.71
CA HIS A 365 -8.34 4.14 -16.15
C HIS A 365 -9.58 4.85 -16.73
N ARG A 366 -10.73 4.76 -16.04
CA ARG A 366 -12.00 5.46 -16.36
C ARG A 366 -12.71 5.07 -17.67
N ASP A 367 -12.27 4.01 -18.36
CA ASP A 367 -12.90 3.53 -19.61
C ASP A 367 -12.54 2.07 -19.93
N ILE A 368 -12.61 1.18 -18.93
CA ILE A 368 -12.30 -0.24 -19.12
C ILE A 368 -13.46 -0.92 -19.84
N ARG A 369 -13.24 -1.26 -21.12
CA ARG A 369 -14.21 -1.95 -22.00
C ARG A 369 -13.47 -2.74 -23.08
N ASN A 370 -14.14 -3.71 -23.70
CA ASN A 370 -13.57 -4.57 -24.76
C ASN A 370 -13.04 -3.81 -25.98
N VAL A 371 -13.46 -2.56 -26.20
CA VAL A 371 -12.94 -1.67 -27.26
C VAL A 371 -11.54 -1.11 -26.96
N ASN A 372 -11.15 -1.10 -25.70
CA ASN A 372 -9.89 -0.54 -25.19
C ASN A 372 -8.89 -1.63 -24.74
N ILE A 373 -9.22 -2.90 -25.00
CA ILE A 373 -8.35 -4.06 -24.74
C ILE A 373 -7.87 -4.61 -26.08
N PHE A 374 -6.56 -4.57 -26.28
CA PHE A 374 -5.90 -4.89 -27.54
C PHE A 374 -5.26 -6.27 -27.48
N LEU A 375 -5.36 -7.02 -28.58
CA LEU A 375 -4.67 -8.30 -28.75
C LEU A 375 -3.20 -8.00 -29.13
N LYS A 376 -2.26 -8.43 -28.31
CA LYS A 376 -0.81 -8.28 -28.57
C LYS A 376 -0.28 -9.46 -29.37
N ASP A 377 -0.56 -10.67 -28.89
CA ASP A 377 -0.18 -11.91 -29.54
C ASP A 377 -1.27 -12.94 -29.22
N PRO A 378 -2.23 -13.15 -30.13
CA PRO A 378 -3.33 -14.06 -29.84
C PRO A 378 -2.86 -15.51 -29.71
N THR A 379 -1.74 -15.94 -30.34
CA THR A 379 -1.21 -17.31 -30.17
C THR A 379 -0.74 -17.57 -28.73
N LYS A 380 -0.18 -16.54 -28.09
CA LYS A 380 0.23 -16.56 -26.68
C LYS A 380 -0.86 -16.09 -25.72
N GLN A 381 -2.07 -15.82 -26.23
CA GLN A 381 -3.21 -15.30 -25.46
C GLN A 381 -2.82 -14.04 -24.66
N SER A 382 -2.03 -13.17 -25.28
CA SER A 382 -1.49 -11.96 -24.64
C SER A 382 -2.28 -10.72 -25.04
N ILE A 383 -2.66 -9.92 -24.03
CA ILE A 383 -3.45 -8.70 -24.20
C ILE A 383 -2.76 -7.48 -23.57
N LYS A 384 -3.15 -6.30 -24.05
CA LYS A 384 -2.74 -4.99 -23.50
C LYS A 384 -3.96 -4.11 -23.29
N LEU A 385 -4.08 -3.55 -22.09
CA LEU A 385 -5.05 -2.50 -21.77
C LEU A 385 -4.51 -1.15 -22.24
N GLY A 386 -5.36 -0.35 -22.89
CA GLY A 386 -4.97 0.94 -23.43
C GLY A 386 -6.11 1.95 -23.41
N ASP A 387 -5.81 3.16 -23.89
CA ASP A 387 -6.79 4.24 -24.03
C ASP A 387 -7.40 4.75 -22.71
N ILE A 388 -6.51 5.07 -21.76
CA ILE A 388 -6.88 5.72 -20.50
C ILE A 388 -7.58 7.06 -20.80
N ASN A 389 -8.75 7.28 -20.21
CA ASN A 389 -9.64 8.37 -20.59
C ASN A 389 -9.51 9.59 -19.66
N PHE A 390 -8.64 10.52 -20.03
CA PHE A 390 -8.36 11.78 -19.31
C PHE A 390 -9.39 12.90 -19.56
N VAL A 391 -10.33 12.72 -20.49
CA VAL A 391 -11.25 13.78 -20.93
C VAL A 391 -12.27 14.18 -19.86
N TYR A 392 -12.46 13.37 -18.83
CA TYR A 392 -13.39 13.67 -17.73
C TYR A 392 -13.03 14.96 -16.98
N ASP A 393 -11.74 15.24 -16.78
CA ASP A 393 -11.29 16.47 -16.11
C ASP A 393 -11.39 17.73 -17.00
N PHE A 394 -11.40 17.57 -18.33
CA PHE A 394 -11.58 18.70 -19.25
C PHE A 394 -12.99 19.31 -19.18
N LYS A 395 -14.00 18.56 -18.72
CA LYS A 395 -15.40 19.01 -18.67
C LYS A 395 -15.80 19.67 -17.35
N PHE A 396 -15.12 19.39 -16.24
CA PHE A 396 -15.46 19.96 -14.93
C PHE A 396 -14.73 21.28 -14.58
N MET A 397 -13.98 21.87 -15.53
CA MET A 397 -13.44 23.23 -15.38
C MET A 397 -14.46 24.37 -15.64
N LYS A 398 -15.76 24.11 -15.46
CA LYS A 398 -16.77 25.17 -15.28
C LYS A 398 -17.42 25.00 -13.90
N LYS A 399 -17.39 26.06 -13.09
CA LYS A 399 -18.17 26.16 -11.85
C LYS A 399 -19.65 26.02 -12.21
N GLN A 400 -20.23 24.88 -11.85
CA GLN A 400 -21.61 24.42 -12.07
C GLN A 400 -21.94 23.87 -13.48
N PRO A 401 -22.48 22.63 -13.58
CA PRO A 401 -22.96 22.08 -14.84
C PRO A 401 -24.33 22.69 -15.19
N SER A 402 -24.53 23.01 -16.47
CA SER A 402 -25.80 23.48 -17.01
C SER A 402 -26.65 22.29 -17.49
N LEU A 403 -27.98 22.47 -17.60
CA LEU A 403 -28.90 21.45 -18.12
C LEU A 403 -28.55 20.97 -19.56
N LEU A 404 -27.80 21.77 -20.34
CA LEU A 404 -27.31 21.37 -21.67
C LEU A 404 -26.16 20.35 -21.61
N ASP A 405 -25.46 20.22 -20.48
CA ASP A 405 -24.34 19.29 -20.33
C ASP A 405 -24.82 17.82 -20.18
N MET A 406 -26.07 17.62 -19.73
CA MET A 406 -26.75 16.31 -19.70
C MET A 406 -27.00 15.74 -21.09
N GLU A 407 -27.25 16.58 -22.10
CA GLU A 407 -27.46 16.15 -23.49
C GLU A 407 -26.19 15.55 -24.12
N ILE A 408 -25.01 15.94 -23.60
CA ILE A 408 -23.71 15.41 -24.03
C ILE A 408 -23.40 14.06 -23.34
N ILE A 409 -23.87 13.85 -22.11
CA ILE A 409 -23.81 12.54 -21.42
C ILE A 409 -24.72 11.53 -22.14
N ILE A 410 -25.90 11.98 -22.57
CA ILE A 410 -26.87 11.19 -23.35
C ILE A 410 -26.32 10.77 -24.74
N ASN A 411 -25.31 11.47 -25.27
CA ASN A 411 -24.69 11.14 -26.55
C ASN A 411 -23.62 10.02 -26.49
N LYS A 412 -23.30 9.46 -25.31
CA LYS A 412 -22.45 8.26 -25.13
C LYS A 412 -23.25 7.03 -24.66
N ARG A 413 -24.28 6.67 -25.44
CA ARG A 413 -25.30 5.67 -25.10
C ARG A 413 -24.76 4.30 -24.67
N GLU A 414 -23.62 3.86 -25.22
CA GLU A 414 -23.03 2.53 -24.96
C GLU A 414 -22.00 2.49 -23.80
N SER A 415 -21.47 3.64 -23.37
CA SER A 415 -20.50 3.70 -22.25
C SER A 415 -21.17 3.63 -20.89
N ILE A 416 -22.42 4.09 -20.81
CA ILE A 416 -23.18 4.28 -19.57
C ILE A 416 -23.36 2.95 -18.80
N VAL A 417 -23.50 1.83 -19.51
CA VAL A 417 -23.71 0.51 -18.89
C VAL A 417 -22.49 -0.02 -18.11
N PHE A 418 -21.33 0.63 -18.27
CA PHE A 418 -20.09 0.29 -17.56
C PHE A 418 -19.86 1.20 -16.34
N TYR A 419 -20.72 2.19 -16.09
CA TYR A 419 -20.51 3.13 -14.99
C TYR A 419 -20.90 2.52 -13.65
N ALA A 420 -20.00 2.70 -12.69
CA ALA A 420 -20.21 2.29 -11.31
C ALA A 420 -21.23 3.21 -10.60
N PRO A 421 -21.91 2.72 -9.55
CA PRO A 421 -22.90 3.50 -8.81
C PRO A 421 -22.40 4.84 -8.28
N GLU A 422 -21.16 4.90 -7.80
CA GLU A 422 -20.55 6.13 -7.25
C GLU A 422 -20.35 7.22 -8.31
N ILE A 423 -20.10 6.83 -9.57
CA ILE A 423 -19.99 7.79 -10.70
C ILE A 423 -21.35 8.44 -10.97
N ILE A 424 -22.43 7.71 -10.76
CA ILE A 424 -23.80 8.15 -11.06
C ILE A 424 -24.38 8.96 -9.89
N THR A 425 -24.20 8.48 -8.67
CA THR A 425 -24.86 9.01 -7.45
C THR A 425 -24.08 10.15 -6.81
N GLN A 426 -22.75 10.02 -6.74
CA GLN A 426 -21.86 10.97 -6.04
C GLN A 426 -21.05 11.81 -7.03
N ASN A 427 -21.08 11.47 -8.32
CA ASN A 427 -20.28 12.10 -9.37
C ASN A 427 -18.77 12.06 -9.05
N GLU A 428 -18.36 11.01 -8.32
CA GLU A 428 -16.99 10.71 -7.95
C GLU A 428 -16.51 9.45 -8.68
N THR A 429 -15.24 9.43 -9.08
CA THR A 429 -14.62 8.28 -9.74
C THR A 429 -13.47 7.78 -8.89
N THR A 430 -13.47 6.49 -8.56
CA THR A 430 -12.47 5.85 -7.71
C THR A 430 -11.77 4.71 -8.45
N MET A 431 -10.68 4.17 -7.90
CA MET A 431 -10.05 2.95 -8.41
C MET A 431 -11.01 1.75 -8.41
N LYS A 432 -11.98 1.72 -7.49
CA LYS A 432 -13.00 0.66 -7.41
C LYS A 432 -14.04 0.81 -8.52
N SER A 433 -14.18 1.99 -9.14
CA SER A 433 -15.04 2.17 -10.30
C SER A 433 -14.53 1.43 -11.55
N ASP A 434 -13.21 1.29 -11.65
CA ASP A 434 -12.56 0.48 -12.69
C ASP A 434 -12.86 -1.02 -12.51
N ILE A 435 -12.95 -1.49 -11.26
CA ILE A 435 -13.32 -2.88 -10.94
C ILE A 435 -14.76 -3.21 -11.38
N TRP A 436 -15.70 -2.29 -11.18
CA TRP A 436 -17.06 -2.44 -11.69
C TRP A 436 -17.08 -2.54 -13.22
N SER A 437 -16.33 -1.65 -13.90
CA SER A 437 -16.20 -1.63 -15.35
C SER A 437 -15.57 -2.93 -15.89
N LEU A 438 -14.60 -3.48 -15.16
CA LEU A 438 -13.99 -4.79 -15.44
C LEU A 438 -15.02 -5.92 -15.37
N GLY A 439 -15.87 -5.94 -14.33
CA GLY A 439 -16.96 -6.92 -14.21
C GLY A 439 -17.92 -6.89 -15.40
N CYS A 440 -18.36 -5.69 -15.82
CA CYS A 440 -19.20 -5.53 -17.02
C CYS A 440 -18.48 -6.00 -18.30
N THR A 441 -17.16 -5.81 -18.37
CA THR A 441 -16.31 -6.24 -19.49
C THR A 441 -16.21 -7.76 -19.57
N ILE A 442 -16.10 -8.44 -18.43
CA ILE A 442 -16.09 -9.92 -18.34
C ILE A 442 -17.43 -10.50 -18.81
N ILE A 443 -18.56 -9.95 -18.36
CA ILE A 443 -19.89 -10.36 -18.85
C ILE A 443 -19.95 -10.28 -20.38
N HIS A 444 -19.43 -9.19 -20.96
CA HIS A 444 -19.41 -9.01 -22.40
C HIS A 444 -18.49 -10.02 -23.11
N MET A 445 -17.35 -10.40 -22.52
CA MET A 445 -16.50 -11.46 -23.07
C MET A 445 -17.16 -12.84 -23.05
N LEU A 446 -17.90 -13.15 -21.98
CA LEU A 446 -18.56 -14.45 -21.78
C LEU A 446 -19.82 -14.61 -22.64
N THR A 447 -20.61 -13.54 -22.80
CA THR A 447 -21.93 -13.58 -23.45
C THR A 447 -21.96 -13.01 -24.85
N GLY A 448 -20.91 -12.29 -25.27
CA GLY A 448 -20.91 -11.50 -26.51
C GLY A 448 -21.93 -10.35 -26.49
N ARG A 449 -22.54 -10.04 -25.34
CA ARG A 449 -23.56 -9.01 -25.16
C ARG A 449 -23.18 -8.12 -23.97
N ILE A 450 -23.47 -6.83 -24.06
CA ILE A 450 -23.33 -5.94 -22.90
C ILE A 450 -24.38 -6.26 -21.83
N PRO A 451 -24.12 -5.94 -20.54
CA PRO A 451 -25.13 -6.08 -19.48
C PRO A 451 -26.44 -5.34 -19.81
N TRP A 452 -27.59 -5.90 -19.38
CA TRP A 452 -28.96 -5.39 -19.60
C TRP A 452 -29.46 -5.32 -21.05
N ASN A 453 -28.91 -6.11 -21.98
CA ASN A 453 -29.27 -6.11 -23.41
C ASN A 453 -30.75 -6.44 -23.77
N ASN A 454 -31.60 -6.81 -22.80
CA ASN A 454 -32.95 -7.35 -23.05
C ASN A 454 -34.06 -6.27 -23.19
N LEU A 455 -33.73 -4.98 -23.14
CA LEU A 455 -34.72 -3.89 -23.17
C LEU A 455 -34.95 -3.35 -24.59
N THR A 456 -35.99 -3.84 -25.26
CA THR A 456 -36.51 -3.33 -26.53
C THR A 456 -37.34 -2.05 -26.33
N THR A 457 -36.73 -0.93 -25.91
CA THR A 457 -37.42 0.37 -25.83
C THR A 457 -36.53 1.49 -26.35
N ALA A 458 -37.11 2.50 -27.01
CA ALA A 458 -36.45 3.64 -27.65
C ALA A 458 -35.18 4.11 -26.90
N SER A 459 -34.07 4.27 -27.65
CA SER A 459 -32.69 4.41 -27.12
C SER A 459 -32.46 5.46 -26.03
N SER A 460 -33.29 6.50 -25.94
CA SER A 460 -33.20 7.54 -24.89
C SER A 460 -33.73 7.09 -23.53
N ILE A 461 -34.77 6.25 -23.49
CA ILE A 461 -35.36 5.73 -22.25
C ILE A 461 -34.48 4.63 -21.65
N TYR A 462 -33.84 3.81 -22.50
CA TYR A 462 -32.95 2.73 -22.07
C TYR A 462 -31.82 3.23 -21.17
N SER A 463 -31.11 4.27 -21.62
CA SER A 463 -29.97 4.83 -20.88
C SER A 463 -30.40 5.41 -19.53
N PHE A 464 -31.55 6.08 -19.49
CA PHE A 464 -32.10 6.66 -18.27
C PHE A 464 -32.56 5.57 -17.27
N LYS A 465 -33.19 4.49 -17.76
CA LYS A 465 -33.60 3.35 -16.93
C LYS A 465 -32.41 2.63 -16.31
N VAL A 466 -31.38 2.34 -17.09
CA VAL A 466 -30.17 1.65 -16.59
C VAL A 466 -29.45 2.51 -15.54
N LEU A 467 -29.33 3.82 -15.76
CA LEU A 467 -28.74 4.74 -14.78
C LEU A 467 -29.51 4.74 -13.46
N ASN A 468 -30.84 4.83 -13.51
CA ASN A 468 -31.68 4.80 -12.31
C ASN A 468 -31.56 3.45 -11.58
N TRP A 469 -31.55 2.33 -12.31
CA TRP A 469 -31.36 1.02 -11.71
C TRP A 469 -30.02 0.89 -10.98
N ILE A 470 -28.93 1.31 -11.60
CA ILE A 470 -27.61 1.27 -10.96
C ILE A 470 -27.59 2.20 -9.72
N ALA A 471 -28.20 3.39 -9.82
CA ALA A 471 -28.34 4.30 -8.69
C ALA A 471 -29.16 3.69 -7.54
N ASP A 472 -30.23 2.95 -7.87
CA ASP A 472 -31.16 2.30 -6.93
C ASP A 472 -30.60 0.98 -6.34
N GLY A 473 -29.36 0.58 -6.68
CA GLY A 473 -28.73 -0.61 -6.10
C GLY A 473 -28.81 -1.88 -6.96
N VAL A 474 -29.38 -1.80 -8.16
CA VAL A 474 -29.52 -2.95 -9.05
C VAL A 474 -28.18 -3.30 -9.69
N ARG A 475 -27.76 -4.56 -9.50
CA ARG A 475 -26.51 -5.10 -10.06
C ARG A 475 -26.67 -5.52 -11.53
N PRO A 476 -25.59 -5.52 -12.33
CA PRO A 476 -25.57 -6.17 -13.64
C PRO A 476 -26.10 -7.61 -13.55
N PRO A 477 -27.02 -8.03 -14.44
CA PRO A 477 -27.55 -9.37 -14.41
C PRO A 477 -26.44 -10.36 -14.77
N ILE A 478 -26.14 -11.28 -13.86
CA ILE A 478 -25.20 -12.37 -14.11
C ILE A 478 -25.88 -13.35 -15.09
N PRO A 479 -25.20 -13.79 -16.16
CA PRO A 479 -25.80 -14.70 -17.15
C PRO A 479 -26.17 -16.04 -16.52
N THR A 480 -27.47 -16.37 -16.52
CA THR A 480 -27.99 -17.67 -16.04
C THR A 480 -28.14 -18.69 -17.17
N ASP A 481 -28.07 -18.24 -18.42
CA ASP A 481 -28.17 -19.02 -19.64
C ASP A 481 -26.84 -19.73 -20.02
N LEU A 482 -25.74 -19.34 -19.37
CA LEU A 482 -24.43 -19.97 -19.51
C LEU A 482 -24.12 -20.82 -18.27
N SER A 483 -23.55 -22.01 -18.48
CA SER A 483 -23.03 -22.85 -17.39
C SER A 483 -21.70 -22.30 -16.85
N LEU A 484 -21.75 -21.17 -16.16
CA LEU A 484 -20.58 -20.54 -15.53
C LEU A 484 -20.19 -21.28 -14.24
N SER A 485 -18.90 -21.30 -13.90
CA SER A 485 -18.45 -21.83 -12.60
C SER A 485 -18.96 -20.97 -11.44
N ASN A 486 -19.09 -21.58 -10.26
CA ASN A 486 -19.49 -20.86 -9.04
C ASN A 486 -18.44 -19.80 -8.67
N GLU A 487 -17.16 -20.07 -8.95
CA GLU A 487 -16.05 -19.16 -8.72
C GLU A 487 -16.11 -17.93 -9.64
N CYS A 488 -16.56 -18.09 -10.90
CA CYS A 488 -16.79 -16.99 -11.81
C CYS A 488 -17.97 -16.12 -11.37
N ILE A 489 -19.03 -16.74 -10.83
CA ILE A 489 -20.20 -16.03 -10.31
C ILE A 489 -19.82 -15.21 -9.08
N ASP A 490 -19.13 -15.82 -8.11
CA ASP A 490 -18.63 -15.14 -6.90
C ASP A 490 -17.70 -13.97 -7.28
N PHE A 491 -16.76 -14.19 -8.21
CA PHE A 491 -15.89 -13.12 -8.71
C PHE A 491 -16.70 -11.92 -9.25
N LEU A 492 -17.72 -12.18 -10.06
CA LEU A 492 -18.60 -11.13 -10.59
C LEU A 492 -19.40 -10.44 -9.48
N GLU A 493 -19.88 -11.18 -8.48
CA GLU A 493 -20.58 -10.61 -7.32
C GLU A 493 -19.69 -9.67 -6.50
N GLN A 494 -18.42 -10.03 -6.30
CA GLN A 494 -17.44 -9.17 -5.62
C GLN A 494 -17.14 -7.89 -6.43
N CYS A 495 -17.12 -7.98 -7.76
CA CYS A 495 -16.99 -6.81 -8.64
C CYS A 495 -18.21 -5.87 -8.59
N PHE A 496 -19.41 -6.40 -8.34
CA PHE A 496 -20.68 -5.65 -8.38
C PHE A 496 -21.23 -5.27 -6.99
N GLN A 497 -20.37 -5.19 -5.98
CA GLN A 497 -20.74 -4.56 -4.71
C GLN A 497 -21.07 -3.08 -4.96
N HIS A 498 -22.22 -2.64 -4.46
CA HIS A 498 -22.74 -1.28 -4.70
C HIS A 498 -21.88 -0.24 -3.99
N ASP A 499 -21.55 -0.50 -2.72
CA ASP A 499 -20.61 0.31 -1.95
C ASP A 499 -19.15 0.05 -2.41
N PRO A 500 -18.42 1.09 -2.85
CA PRO A 500 -17.01 0.97 -3.26
C PRO A 500 -16.09 0.43 -2.16
N THR A 501 -16.42 0.66 -0.88
CA THR A 501 -15.59 0.19 0.25
C THR A 501 -15.68 -1.33 0.44
N GLN A 502 -16.82 -1.92 0.11
CA GLN A 502 -17.05 -3.37 0.17
C GLN A 502 -16.62 -4.10 -1.10
N ARG A 503 -16.46 -3.38 -2.22
CA ARG A 503 -15.98 -3.92 -3.50
C ARG A 503 -14.50 -4.26 -3.37
N LEU A 504 -14.07 -5.47 -3.77
CA LEU A 504 -12.65 -5.85 -3.72
C LEU A 504 -11.79 -4.99 -4.65
N SER A 505 -10.51 -4.81 -4.29
CA SER A 505 -9.50 -4.13 -5.08
C SER A 505 -8.90 -5.04 -6.17
N SER A 506 -8.16 -4.46 -7.12
CA SER A 506 -7.46 -5.23 -8.16
C SER A 506 -6.44 -6.24 -7.59
N GLN A 507 -5.82 -5.92 -6.45
CA GLN A 507 -4.83 -6.80 -5.80
C GLN A 507 -5.52 -7.96 -5.07
N GLU A 508 -6.58 -7.68 -4.31
CA GLU A 508 -7.39 -8.71 -3.65
C GLU A 508 -8.05 -9.65 -4.67
N LEU A 509 -8.47 -9.13 -5.83
CA LEU A 509 -9.05 -9.94 -6.91
C LEU A 509 -8.01 -10.84 -7.62
N LEU A 510 -6.71 -10.51 -7.59
CA LEU A 510 -5.65 -11.41 -8.09
C LEU A 510 -5.47 -12.65 -7.20
N GLU A 511 -5.81 -12.53 -5.92
CA GLU A 511 -5.75 -13.62 -4.94
C GLU A 511 -7.05 -14.42 -4.88
N HIS A 512 -8.08 -14.00 -5.61
CA HIS A 512 -9.38 -14.66 -5.63
C HIS A 512 -9.25 -16.13 -6.11
N PRO A 513 -10.04 -17.08 -5.56
CA PRO A 513 -9.99 -18.49 -5.97
C PRO A 513 -10.16 -18.72 -7.48
N PHE A 514 -10.91 -17.83 -8.14
CA PHE A 514 -11.06 -17.80 -9.60
C PHE A 514 -9.74 -17.61 -10.37
N GLU A 515 -8.69 -17.03 -9.77
CA GLU A 515 -7.37 -16.79 -10.40
C GLU A 515 -6.30 -17.79 -9.98
N THR A 516 -6.50 -18.52 -8.88
CA THR A 516 -5.55 -19.54 -8.40
C THR A 516 -5.54 -20.78 -9.31
N GLU A 517 -4.36 -21.28 -9.68
CA GLU A 517 -4.19 -22.60 -10.32
C GLU A 517 -4.57 -23.69 -9.30
N ASN A 518 -5.87 -23.87 -9.13
CA ASN A 518 -6.41 -24.81 -8.19
C ASN A 518 -6.21 -26.22 -8.77
N LEU A 519 -5.64 -27.16 -8.00
CA LEU A 519 -5.55 -28.57 -8.41
C LEU A 519 -6.95 -29.13 -8.75
N LEU A 520 -7.99 -28.55 -8.13
CA LEU A 520 -9.40 -28.76 -8.45
C LEU A 520 -9.76 -28.25 -9.86
N ALA A 521 -9.24 -27.09 -10.28
CA ALA A 521 -9.42 -26.55 -11.63
C ALA A 521 -8.73 -27.42 -12.70
N GLN A 522 -7.69 -28.17 -12.33
CA GLN A 522 -7.07 -29.20 -13.18
C GLN A 522 -7.89 -30.51 -13.27
N ARG A 523 -9.12 -30.54 -12.72
CA ARG A 523 -10.00 -31.72 -12.66
C ARG A 523 -9.32 -32.93 -12.00
N ILE A 524 -8.56 -32.66 -10.93
CA ILE A 524 -8.06 -33.71 -10.03
C ILE A 524 -9.07 -33.84 -8.90
N HIS A 525 -9.58 -35.05 -8.69
CA HIS A 525 -10.57 -35.32 -7.65
C HIS A 525 -9.95 -35.04 -6.25
N PRO A 526 -10.66 -34.36 -5.32
CA PRO A 526 -10.15 -34.04 -3.98
C PRO A 526 -9.51 -35.23 -3.26
N GLN A 527 -10.13 -36.40 -3.33
CA GLN A 527 -9.60 -37.64 -2.74
C GLN A 527 -8.19 -38.02 -3.24
N ILE A 528 -7.87 -37.75 -4.52
CA ILE A 528 -6.55 -38.03 -5.10
C ILE A 528 -5.53 -37.03 -4.55
N ILE A 529 -5.93 -35.77 -4.37
CA ILE A 529 -5.10 -34.73 -3.75
C ILE A 529 -4.78 -35.12 -2.31
N ILE A 530 -5.79 -35.52 -1.54
CA ILE A 530 -5.63 -36.00 -0.16
C ILE A 530 -4.71 -37.22 -0.09
N SER A 531 -4.88 -38.20 -0.98
CA SER A 531 -3.98 -39.37 -1.08
C SER A 531 -2.52 -38.95 -1.31
N GLY A 532 -2.30 -38.04 -2.25
CA GLY A 532 -0.97 -37.48 -2.53
C GLY A 532 -0.38 -36.73 -1.34
N TRP A 533 -1.14 -35.85 -0.70
CA TRP A 533 -0.69 -35.09 0.47
C TRP A 533 -0.36 -36.00 1.65
N ARG A 534 -1.17 -37.03 1.94
CA ARG A 534 -0.86 -38.00 3.01
C ARG A 534 0.47 -38.72 2.77
N LYS A 535 0.75 -39.13 1.53
CA LYS A 535 2.05 -39.72 1.16
C LYS A 535 3.19 -38.71 1.35
N ALA A 536 2.98 -37.47 0.93
CA ALA A 536 3.95 -36.38 1.10
C ALA A 536 4.23 -36.08 2.57
N THR A 537 3.20 -36.00 3.42
CA THR A 537 3.33 -35.76 4.86
C THR A 537 4.13 -36.86 5.55
N ASN A 538 3.85 -38.13 5.23
CA ASN A 538 4.60 -39.26 5.80
C ASN A 538 6.08 -39.23 5.42
N GLU A 539 6.39 -38.90 4.16
CA GLU A 539 7.78 -38.78 3.70
C GLU A 539 8.50 -37.57 4.31
N ALA A 540 7.80 -36.43 4.44
CA ALA A 540 8.32 -35.25 5.12
C ALA A 540 8.68 -35.56 6.58
N ILE A 541 7.77 -36.21 7.33
CA ILE A 541 8.02 -36.61 8.73
C ILE A 541 9.18 -37.61 8.81
N ARG A 542 9.24 -38.59 7.90
CA ARG A 542 10.35 -39.54 7.85
C ARG A 542 11.69 -38.84 7.64
N SER A 543 11.75 -37.88 6.72
CA SER A 543 12.97 -37.10 6.46
C SER A 543 13.37 -36.24 7.68
N LEU A 544 12.38 -35.70 8.41
CA LEU A 544 12.57 -34.96 9.65
C LEU A 544 13.11 -35.85 10.77
N GLU A 545 12.59 -37.07 10.91
CA GLU A 545 13.05 -38.05 11.90
C GLU A 545 14.50 -38.50 11.65
N CYS A 546 14.89 -38.65 10.37
CA CYS A 546 16.25 -39.04 10.00
C CYS A 546 17.31 -37.99 10.36
N ILE A 547 16.97 -36.70 10.35
CA ILE A 547 17.92 -35.62 10.65
C ILE A 547 17.95 -35.22 12.13
N ALA A 548 16.92 -35.61 12.89
CA ALA A 548 16.79 -35.26 14.29
C ALA A 548 17.95 -35.82 15.11
N LYS A 549 18.62 -34.95 15.89
CA LYS A 549 19.72 -35.34 16.79
C LYS A 549 19.25 -35.34 18.23
N ASN A 550 19.73 -36.29 19.02
CA ASN A 550 19.46 -36.35 20.46
C ASN A 550 20.78 -36.25 21.23
N ASN A 551 20.94 -35.17 22.00
CA ASN A 551 22.11 -34.92 22.83
C ASN A 551 21.81 -34.98 24.34
N SER A 552 20.66 -35.56 24.75
CA SER A 552 20.23 -35.62 26.16
C SER A 552 21.22 -36.30 27.10
N SER A 553 22.08 -37.19 26.59
CA SER A 553 23.09 -37.89 27.38
C SER A 553 24.20 -36.98 27.92
N ASN A 554 24.43 -35.82 27.28
CA ASN A 554 25.43 -34.84 27.70
C ASN A 554 24.74 -33.59 28.25
N LEU A 555 24.75 -33.41 29.57
CA LEU A 555 24.10 -32.30 30.28
C LEU A 555 24.58 -30.91 29.81
N GLU A 556 25.86 -30.75 29.50
CA GLU A 556 26.40 -29.46 29.03
C GLU A 556 25.92 -29.14 27.63
N GLN A 557 25.95 -30.13 26.75
CA GLN A 557 25.49 -29.99 25.37
C GLN A 557 23.97 -29.80 25.31
N PHE A 558 23.21 -30.53 26.12
CA PHE A 558 21.77 -30.38 26.25
C PHE A 558 21.39 -28.98 26.75
N LYS A 559 22.10 -28.44 27.75
CA LYS A 559 21.89 -27.05 28.20
C LYS A 559 22.22 -26.03 27.10
N SER A 560 23.27 -26.28 26.32
CA SER A 560 23.63 -25.45 25.15
C SER A 560 22.55 -25.49 24.06
N ASP A 561 22.00 -26.68 23.78
CA ASP A 561 20.93 -26.87 22.81
C ASP A 561 19.65 -26.12 23.23
N LEU A 562 19.25 -26.20 24.51
CA LEU A 562 18.13 -25.43 25.06
C LEU A 562 18.36 -23.91 24.93
N MET A 563 19.60 -23.45 25.16
CA MET A 563 19.96 -22.05 25.00
C MET A 563 19.80 -21.57 23.55
N ASN A 564 20.23 -22.39 22.59
CA ASN A 564 20.14 -22.09 21.16
C ASN A 564 18.69 -22.10 20.66
N ILE A 565 17.86 -23.03 21.15
CA ILE A 565 16.42 -23.06 20.85
C ILE A 565 15.70 -21.83 21.41
N ALA A 566 16.03 -21.43 22.65
CA ALA A 566 15.49 -20.23 23.26
C ALA A 566 15.88 -18.96 22.47
N ARG A 567 17.15 -18.83 22.06
CA ARG A 567 17.62 -17.72 21.21
C ARG A 567 16.88 -17.64 19.89
N THR A 568 16.66 -18.77 19.24
CA THR A 568 15.95 -18.86 17.95
C THR A 568 14.50 -18.45 18.12
N THR A 569 13.85 -18.85 19.21
CA THR A 569 12.43 -18.49 19.49
C THR A 569 12.28 -16.99 19.83
N LEU A 570 13.30 -16.37 20.43
CA LEU A 570 13.29 -14.95 20.80
C LEU A 570 13.69 -14.01 19.64
N SER A 571 14.23 -14.51 18.53
CA SER A 571 14.84 -13.67 17.50
C SER A 571 13.84 -12.79 16.74
N SER A 572 12.57 -13.20 16.66
CA SER A 572 11.51 -12.44 15.97
C SER A 572 10.68 -11.54 16.89
N LYS A 573 11.11 -11.33 18.15
CA LYS A 573 10.33 -10.66 19.20
C LYS A 573 11.03 -9.40 19.72
N ILE A 574 10.31 -8.60 20.52
CA ILE A 574 10.81 -7.34 21.10
C ILE A 574 12.10 -7.52 21.92
N LEU A 575 12.32 -8.74 22.43
CA LEU A 575 13.47 -9.14 23.25
C LEU A 575 14.76 -9.42 22.43
N GLN A 576 14.76 -9.20 21.11
CA GLN A 576 15.90 -9.52 20.24
C GLN A 576 17.23 -8.91 20.72
N GLY A 577 17.21 -7.66 21.18
CA GLY A 577 18.41 -6.95 21.65
C GLY A 577 19.08 -7.56 22.88
N GLN A 578 18.35 -8.36 23.67
CA GLN A 578 18.84 -9.02 24.89
C GLN A 578 18.49 -10.51 24.93
N LYS A 579 18.41 -11.14 23.74
CA LYS A 579 17.99 -12.54 23.60
C LYS A 579 18.83 -13.51 24.43
N ASP A 580 20.14 -13.26 24.58
CA ASP A 580 21.03 -14.10 25.39
C ASP A 580 20.66 -14.08 26.87
N TYR A 581 20.33 -12.92 27.41
CA TYR A 581 19.98 -12.78 28.81
C TYR A 581 18.67 -13.51 29.13
N PHE A 582 17.62 -13.26 28.35
CA PHE A 582 16.32 -13.89 28.54
C PHE A 582 16.34 -15.38 28.21
N ALA A 583 17.14 -15.83 27.23
CA ALA A 583 17.32 -17.24 26.96
C ALA A 583 17.91 -17.97 28.18
N LYS A 584 18.95 -17.41 28.81
CA LYS A 584 19.54 -17.98 30.03
C LYS A 584 18.51 -18.08 31.15
N LEU A 585 17.76 -16.99 31.38
CA LEU A 585 16.71 -16.91 32.39
C LEU A 585 15.65 -18.00 32.19
N CYS A 586 15.14 -18.17 30.97
CA CYS A 586 14.13 -19.18 30.64
C CYS A 586 14.66 -20.61 30.81
N VAL A 587 15.90 -20.88 30.39
CA VAL A 587 16.52 -22.21 30.52
C VAL A 587 16.72 -22.57 31.99
N GLU A 588 17.18 -21.62 32.81
CA GLU A 588 17.33 -21.84 34.26
C GLU A 588 15.99 -22.09 34.95
N ALA A 589 14.93 -21.35 34.57
CA ALA A 589 13.59 -21.57 35.09
C ALA A 589 13.04 -22.97 34.74
N VAL A 590 13.22 -23.43 33.49
CA VAL A 590 12.72 -24.75 33.05
C VAL A 590 13.52 -25.90 33.67
N LEU A 591 14.84 -25.77 33.82
CA LEU A 591 15.65 -26.81 34.45
C LEU A 591 15.29 -27.04 35.92
N LYS A 592 14.75 -26.02 36.62
CA LYS A 592 14.24 -26.15 37.99
C LYS A 592 12.97 -27.00 38.12
N LEU A 593 12.22 -27.20 37.03
CA LEU A 593 11.02 -28.06 37.03
C LEU A 593 11.33 -29.57 37.04
N HIS A 594 12.61 -29.97 37.01
CA HIS A 594 13.08 -31.37 37.11
C HIS A 594 12.32 -32.36 36.18
N GLY A 595 11.97 -31.94 34.97
CA GLY A 595 11.32 -32.79 33.96
C GLY A 595 9.79 -32.86 34.02
N LYS A 596 9.13 -32.13 34.94
CA LYS A 596 7.69 -31.90 34.87
C LYS A 596 7.37 -30.84 33.82
N THR A 597 6.36 -31.08 32.98
CA THR A 597 5.92 -30.15 31.93
C THR A 597 4.94 -29.10 32.43
N ASP A 598 4.66 -29.07 33.74
CA ASP A 598 3.65 -28.17 34.28
C ASP A 598 4.23 -26.76 34.47
N LEU A 599 3.85 -25.86 33.57
CA LEU A 599 4.29 -24.46 33.59
C LEU A 599 3.69 -23.66 34.75
N GLN A 600 2.72 -24.22 35.48
CA GLN A 600 2.12 -23.59 36.66
C GLN A 600 3.14 -23.29 37.77
N GLY A 601 4.26 -24.01 37.80
CA GLY A 601 5.38 -23.76 38.72
C GLY A 601 6.20 -22.50 38.41
N ILE A 602 6.05 -21.92 37.21
CA ILE A 602 6.74 -20.70 36.80
C ILE A 602 5.74 -19.54 36.80
N GLN A 603 5.92 -18.60 37.73
CA GLN A 603 5.12 -17.38 37.78
C GLN A 603 5.85 -16.25 37.07
N ILE A 604 5.14 -15.45 36.27
CA ILE A 604 5.68 -14.24 35.66
C ILE A 604 5.02 -13.03 36.34
N ILE A 605 5.82 -12.12 36.88
CA ILE A 605 5.36 -10.88 37.50
C ILE A 605 5.87 -9.69 36.67
N LYS A 606 4.98 -8.77 36.31
CA LYS A 606 5.31 -7.57 35.53
C LYS A 606 5.39 -6.36 36.45
N ARG A 607 6.49 -5.61 36.38
CA ARG A 607 6.70 -4.36 37.14
C ARG A 607 7.18 -3.24 36.25
N LEU A 608 6.48 -2.11 36.34
CA LEU A 608 6.83 -0.90 35.60
C LEU A 608 8.10 -0.26 36.15
N GLY A 609 8.85 0.38 35.25
CA GLY A 609 10.09 1.07 35.54
C GLY A 609 11.33 0.18 35.46
N ASN A 610 12.50 0.82 35.46
CA ASN A 610 13.81 0.24 35.18
C ASN A 610 13.96 -0.27 33.73
N ASN A 611 15.17 -0.72 33.40
CA ASN A 611 15.46 -1.30 32.10
C ASN A 611 15.01 -2.76 32.05
N MET A 612 14.79 -3.26 30.85
CA MET A 612 14.41 -4.65 30.63
C MET A 612 15.47 -5.65 31.09
N SER A 613 16.75 -5.26 31.04
CA SER A 613 17.88 -6.05 31.57
C SER A 613 17.86 -6.25 33.09
N ASP A 614 17.11 -5.41 33.81
CA ASP A 614 16.99 -5.50 35.27
C ASP A 614 15.93 -6.54 35.70
N SER A 615 15.31 -7.22 34.73
CA SER A 615 14.47 -8.40 34.97
C SER A 615 15.32 -9.53 35.51
N TYR A 616 14.82 -10.36 36.43
CA TYR A 616 15.61 -11.46 36.99
C TYR A 616 14.74 -12.66 37.38
N LEU A 617 15.39 -13.81 37.58
CA LEU A 617 14.77 -15.02 38.10
C LEU A 617 14.91 -15.04 39.63
N GLU A 618 13.79 -14.99 40.33
CA GLU A 618 13.71 -15.20 41.77
C GLU A 618 13.52 -16.70 42.04
N GLU A 619 14.33 -17.24 42.95
CA GLU A 619 14.29 -18.67 43.30
C GLU A 619 13.09 -19.03 44.17
N GLY A 620 12.48 -18.03 44.78
CA GLY A 620 11.28 -18.15 45.60
C GLY A 620 10.00 -17.88 44.82
N PHE A 621 8.88 -18.02 45.53
CA PHE A 621 7.57 -17.59 45.06
C PHE A 621 7.29 -16.17 45.54
N LEU A 622 6.79 -15.30 44.66
CA LEU A 622 6.41 -13.92 45.01
C LEU A 622 4.90 -13.74 44.95
N LEU A 623 4.32 -13.21 46.01
CA LEU A 623 2.89 -12.92 46.11
C LEU A 623 2.62 -11.42 46.15
N GLU A 624 1.72 -10.96 45.28
CA GLU A 624 1.29 -9.56 45.15
C GLU A 624 0.30 -9.14 46.25
N LYS A 625 0.75 -9.20 47.50
CA LYS A 625 -0.05 -8.82 48.66
C LYS A 625 0.81 -8.10 49.70
N ARG A 626 0.10 -7.48 50.65
CA ARG A 626 0.67 -6.83 51.81
C ARG A 626 0.33 -7.65 53.05
N ILE A 627 1.22 -7.60 54.03
CA ILE A 627 0.97 -8.20 55.34
C ILE A 627 0.07 -7.26 56.15
N GLY A 628 -0.80 -7.83 56.99
CA GLY A 628 -1.64 -7.08 57.93
C GLY A 628 -0.86 -6.13 58.85
N ILE A 629 -1.56 -5.15 59.41
CA ILE A 629 -0.96 -4.12 60.27
C ILE A 629 -0.63 -4.74 61.64
N ASN A 630 0.50 -4.34 62.25
CA ASN A 630 1.00 -4.86 63.53
C ASN A 630 1.37 -6.36 63.55
N MET A 631 1.61 -6.96 62.38
CA MET A 631 2.09 -8.34 62.24
C MET A 631 3.60 -8.41 61.93
N PRO A 632 4.27 -9.52 62.24
CA PRO A 632 5.67 -9.72 61.88
C PRO A 632 5.83 -9.72 60.35
N LYS A 633 6.72 -8.86 59.83
CA LYS A 633 6.98 -8.73 58.39
C LYS A 633 7.98 -9.73 57.84
N ARG A 634 8.66 -10.44 58.73
CA ARG A 634 9.65 -11.47 58.42
C ARG A 634 9.46 -12.64 59.37
N ILE A 635 9.32 -13.85 58.84
CA ILE A 635 9.20 -15.11 59.58
C ILE A 635 10.21 -16.12 59.04
N GLU A 636 10.99 -16.71 59.94
CA GLU A 636 11.87 -17.84 59.65
C GLU A 636 11.19 -19.15 60.03
N ASN A 637 11.46 -20.22 59.27
CA ASN A 637 10.84 -21.55 59.44
C ASN A 637 9.31 -21.47 59.52
N ALA A 638 8.69 -20.96 58.46
CA ALA A 638 7.26 -20.79 58.36
C ALA A 638 6.52 -22.14 58.26
N ARG A 639 5.56 -22.32 59.16
CA ARG A 639 4.51 -23.35 59.16
C ARG A 639 3.20 -22.69 58.74
N ILE A 640 2.82 -22.94 57.51
CA ILE A 640 1.80 -22.19 56.79
C ILE A 640 0.51 -23.00 56.75
N LEU A 641 -0.58 -22.43 57.24
CA LEU A 641 -1.92 -22.99 57.05
C LEU A 641 -2.60 -22.25 55.90
N ILE A 642 -3.06 -23.00 54.91
CA ILE A 642 -3.76 -22.44 53.74
C ILE A 642 -5.24 -22.78 53.88
N ALA A 643 -6.09 -21.77 53.84
CA ALA A 643 -7.52 -21.91 54.07
C ALA A 643 -8.38 -21.28 52.97
N ASN A 644 -9.58 -21.83 52.82
CA ASN A 644 -10.67 -21.25 52.04
C ASN A 644 -11.92 -21.15 52.91
N THR A 645 -11.93 -20.17 53.81
CA THR A 645 -13.04 -19.95 54.75
C THR A 645 -13.38 -18.45 54.84
N PRO A 646 -14.66 -18.07 55.02
CA PRO A 646 -14.99 -16.68 55.30
C PRO A 646 -14.45 -16.27 56.67
N MET A 647 -13.69 -15.18 56.73
CA MET A 647 -13.19 -14.57 57.97
C MET A 647 -13.86 -13.20 58.18
N ASP A 648 -15.17 -13.18 57.95
CA ASP A 648 -16.07 -12.06 58.17
C ASP A 648 -16.83 -12.32 59.47
N THR A 649 -17.38 -11.28 60.10
CA THR A 649 -18.45 -11.54 61.08
C THR A 649 -19.53 -12.28 60.32
N ASP A 650 -19.95 -13.44 60.81
CA ASP A 650 -20.99 -14.26 60.17
C ASP A 650 -22.34 -13.50 60.21
N LYS A 651 -22.47 -12.40 59.46
CA LYS A 651 -23.76 -11.83 59.11
C LYS A 651 -24.48 -12.96 58.42
N ILE A 652 -25.46 -13.54 59.08
CA ILE A 652 -26.19 -14.75 58.68
C ILE A 652 -26.42 -14.72 57.15
N LYS A 653 -25.55 -15.38 56.37
CA LYS A 653 -25.64 -15.47 54.89
C LYS A 653 -26.62 -16.56 54.48
N ILE A 654 -27.67 -16.76 55.28
CA ILE A 654 -28.79 -17.60 54.88
C ILE A 654 -29.70 -16.67 54.10
N PHE A 655 -29.71 -16.81 52.77
CA PHE A 655 -30.73 -16.20 51.93
C PHE A 655 -32.11 -16.55 52.50
N GLY A 656 -32.75 -15.59 53.18
CA GLY A 656 -34.09 -15.74 53.75
C GLY A 656 -34.23 -15.75 55.28
N SER A 657 -33.14 -15.78 56.07
CA SER A 657 -33.27 -15.73 57.54
C SER A 657 -33.32 -14.30 58.06
N ARG A 658 -34.49 -13.85 58.51
CA ARG A 658 -34.66 -12.59 59.25
C ARG A 658 -34.68 -12.88 60.74
N VAL A 659 -33.64 -12.44 61.46
CA VAL A 659 -33.66 -12.46 62.93
C VAL A 659 -34.53 -11.30 63.42
N ARG A 660 -35.62 -11.63 64.13
CA ARG A 660 -36.44 -10.64 64.83
C ARG A 660 -36.05 -10.65 66.31
N VAL A 661 -35.76 -9.48 66.86
CA VAL A 661 -35.35 -9.31 68.25
C VAL A 661 -36.31 -8.36 68.94
N ASP A 662 -36.75 -8.73 70.14
CA ASP A 662 -37.80 -8.03 70.90
C ASP A 662 -37.27 -6.81 71.69
N SER A 663 -35.95 -6.63 71.76
CA SER A 663 -35.31 -5.52 72.49
C SER A 663 -33.91 -5.19 71.96
N VAL A 664 -33.44 -3.97 72.22
CA VAL A 664 -32.09 -3.51 71.87
C VAL A 664 -31.00 -4.27 72.65
N ALA A 665 -31.29 -4.72 73.87
CA ALA A 665 -30.34 -5.52 74.66
C ALA A 665 -30.00 -6.87 73.99
N LYS A 666 -31.00 -7.56 73.43
CA LYS A 666 -30.77 -8.80 72.68
C LYS A 666 -29.96 -8.58 71.39
N VAL A 667 -30.02 -7.39 70.79
CA VAL A 667 -29.16 -7.05 69.64
C VAL A 667 -27.69 -7.02 70.08
N ALA A 668 -27.39 -6.37 71.21
CA ALA A 668 -26.04 -6.33 71.76
C ALA A 668 -25.51 -7.72 72.18
N GLU A 669 -26.38 -8.57 72.74
CA GLU A 669 -26.05 -9.98 73.04
C GLU A 669 -25.72 -10.77 71.76
N LEU A 670 -26.47 -10.57 70.68
CA LEU A 670 -26.18 -11.20 69.39
C LEU A 670 -24.85 -10.73 68.79
N GLU A 671 -24.54 -9.43 68.88
CA GLU A 671 -23.25 -8.89 68.42
C GLU A 671 -22.07 -9.48 69.22
N LEU A 672 -22.23 -9.67 70.54
CA LEU A 672 -21.23 -10.31 71.38
C LEU A 672 -21.06 -11.79 71.02
N ALA A 673 -22.16 -12.53 70.83
CA ALA A 673 -22.13 -13.93 70.42
C ALA A 673 -21.48 -14.12 69.05
N GLU A 674 -21.71 -13.20 68.09
CA GLU A 674 -21.04 -13.21 66.79
C GLU A 674 -19.52 -13.00 66.93
N LYS A 675 -19.09 -12.07 67.78
CA LYS A 675 -17.65 -11.85 68.06
C LYS A 675 -17.02 -13.07 68.73
N GLU A 676 -17.67 -13.66 69.72
CA GLU A 676 -17.17 -14.85 70.42
C GLU A 676 -17.03 -16.04 69.47
N LYS A 677 -18.03 -16.28 68.62
CA LYS A 677 -17.95 -17.32 67.58
C LYS A 677 -16.78 -17.13 66.62
N MET A 678 -16.48 -15.88 66.25
CA MET A 678 -15.31 -15.57 65.41
C MET A 678 -14.00 -15.79 66.16
N LYS A 679 -13.93 -15.43 67.43
CA LYS A 679 -12.78 -15.70 68.28
C LYS A 679 -12.52 -17.21 68.41
N ASP A 680 -13.56 -18.01 68.68
CA ASP A 680 -13.46 -19.48 68.74
C ASP A 680 -12.92 -20.06 67.43
N LYS A 681 -13.33 -19.50 66.29
CA LYS A 681 -12.84 -19.92 64.97
C LYS A 681 -11.35 -19.61 64.79
N VAL A 682 -10.89 -18.43 65.22
CA VAL A 682 -9.46 -18.07 65.20
C VAL A 682 -8.68 -18.98 66.16
N ASP A 683 -9.20 -19.24 67.36
CA ASP A 683 -8.56 -20.12 68.34
C ASP A 683 -8.42 -21.56 67.80
N LYS A 684 -9.42 -22.07 67.07
CA LYS A 684 -9.31 -23.35 66.34
C LYS A 684 -8.20 -23.34 65.30
N ILE A 685 -7.99 -22.25 64.56
CA ILE A 685 -6.89 -22.11 63.60
C ILE A 685 -5.53 -22.13 64.33
N LEU A 686 -5.42 -21.40 65.43
CA LEU A 686 -4.19 -21.31 66.22
C LEU A 686 -3.81 -22.66 66.86
N GLN A 687 -4.77 -23.52 67.17
CA GLN A 687 -4.52 -24.88 67.67
C GLN A 687 -3.73 -25.76 66.68
N HIS A 688 -3.74 -25.46 65.38
CA HIS A 688 -2.90 -26.15 64.38
C HIS A 688 -1.40 -25.79 64.52
N GLY A 689 -1.06 -24.76 65.30
CA GLY A 689 0.32 -24.33 65.53
C GLY A 689 0.97 -23.67 64.31
N CYS A 690 0.19 -23.04 63.43
CA CYS A 690 0.71 -22.27 62.30
C CYS A 690 1.28 -20.92 62.77
N ASN A 691 2.36 -20.45 62.14
CA ASN A 691 2.89 -19.09 62.33
C ASN A 691 2.52 -18.15 61.16
N VAL A 692 2.06 -18.71 60.04
CA VAL A 692 1.51 -17.98 58.90
C VAL A 692 0.15 -18.58 58.53
N PHE A 693 -0.84 -17.72 58.37
CA PHE A 693 -2.19 -18.07 57.94
C PHE A 693 -2.48 -17.39 56.61
N ILE A 694 -2.73 -18.18 55.56
CA ILE A 694 -3.09 -17.69 54.23
C ILE A 694 -4.55 -18.04 53.98
N ASN A 695 -5.39 -17.04 53.75
CA ASN A 695 -6.79 -17.24 53.41
C ASN A 695 -7.08 -16.79 51.98
N ARG A 696 -7.84 -17.60 51.24
CA ARG A 696 -8.35 -17.24 49.91
C ARG A 696 -9.34 -16.07 49.98
N GLN A 697 -10.15 -16.01 51.04
CA GLN A 697 -11.13 -14.95 51.25
C GLN A 697 -10.54 -13.78 52.05
N LEU A 698 -11.23 -12.65 52.06
CA LEU A 698 -10.85 -11.49 52.87
C LEU A 698 -10.87 -11.83 54.36
N ILE A 699 -10.00 -11.17 55.12
CA ILE A 699 -9.93 -11.23 56.58
C ILE A 699 -10.32 -9.85 57.12
N TYR A 700 -11.40 -9.80 57.89
CA TYR A 700 -11.88 -8.54 58.45
C TYR A 700 -11.08 -8.13 59.70
N ASP A 701 -11.18 -6.85 60.09
CA ASP A 701 -10.39 -6.23 61.14
C ASP A 701 -10.36 -6.99 62.47
N TYR A 702 -11.49 -7.58 62.90
CA TYR A 702 -11.55 -8.25 64.19
C TYR A 702 -10.73 -9.57 64.22
N PRO A 703 -10.91 -10.52 63.29
CA PRO A 703 -9.98 -11.64 63.15
C PRO A 703 -8.52 -11.24 62.91
N ASP A 704 -8.26 -10.17 62.14
CA ASP A 704 -6.91 -9.68 61.86
C ASP A 704 -6.19 -9.22 63.14
N GLN A 705 -6.90 -8.49 64.01
CA GLN A 705 -6.41 -8.11 65.34
C GLN A 705 -6.06 -9.32 66.21
N LEU A 706 -6.89 -10.36 66.21
CA LEU A 706 -6.64 -11.58 66.99
C LEU A 706 -5.38 -12.32 66.51
N PHE A 707 -5.13 -12.37 65.21
CA PHE A 707 -3.89 -12.93 64.67
C PHE A 707 -2.67 -12.08 65.04
N ALA A 708 -2.79 -10.75 64.98
CA ALA A 708 -1.73 -9.82 65.35
C ALA A 708 -1.34 -9.93 66.84
N GLU A 709 -2.32 -10.01 67.75
CA GLU A 709 -2.08 -10.21 69.19
C GLU A 709 -1.31 -11.50 69.50
N LYS A 710 -1.51 -12.53 68.68
CA LYS A 710 -0.85 -13.84 68.81
C LYS A 710 0.44 -13.95 68.01
N GLY A 711 0.84 -12.89 67.28
CA GLY A 711 2.05 -12.85 66.47
C GLY A 711 2.02 -13.77 65.25
N VAL A 712 0.84 -14.12 64.75
CA VAL A 712 0.66 -14.93 63.52
C VAL A 712 0.54 -13.99 62.33
N MET A 713 1.30 -14.24 61.26
CA MET A 713 1.21 -13.46 60.02
C MET A 713 -0.01 -13.92 59.23
N ALA A 714 -0.97 -13.01 59.02
CA ALA A 714 -2.13 -13.25 58.16
C ALA A 714 -1.89 -12.67 56.76
N ILE A 715 -2.24 -13.45 55.74
CA ILE A 715 -2.23 -13.05 54.33
C ILE A 715 -3.63 -13.34 53.76
N GLU A 716 -4.30 -12.30 53.28
CA GLU A 716 -5.66 -12.40 52.77
C GLU A 716 -5.76 -12.32 51.24
N HIS A 717 -6.94 -12.69 50.72
CA HIS A 717 -7.37 -12.47 49.34
C HIS A 717 -6.35 -12.94 48.30
N ALA A 718 -5.71 -14.08 48.53
CA ALA A 718 -4.91 -14.72 47.50
C ALA A 718 -5.86 -15.24 46.40
N ASP A 719 -5.58 -14.87 45.15
CA ASP A 719 -6.40 -15.24 44.00
C ASP A 719 -6.58 -16.76 43.90
N PHE A 720 -7.69 -17.22 43.30
CA PHE A 720 -8.02 -18.65 43.24
C PHE A 720 -6.88 -19.50 42.69
N GLU A 721 -6.33 -19.07 41.57
CA GLU A 721 -5.19 -19.70 40.92
C GLU A 721 -3.89 -19.55 41.73
N GLY A 722 -3.72 -18.43 42.43
CA GLY A 722 -2.57 -18.17 43.29
C GLY A 722 -2.52 -19.08 44.53
N VAL A 723 -3.65 -19.35 45.17
CA VAL A 723 -3.74 -20.21 46.37
C VAL A 723 -3.45 -21.67 46.05
N GLU A 724 -3.97 -22.18 44.93
CA GLU A 724 -3.69 -23.55 44.50
C GLU A 724 -2.22 -23.76 44.17
N ARG A 725 -1.61 -22.80 43.45
CA ARG A 725 -0.18 -22.81 43.19
C ARG A 725 0.62 -22.71 44.50
N LEU A 726 0.29 -21.78 45.39
CA LEU A 726 0.94 -21.67 46.71
C LEU A 726 0.86 -22.97 47.51
N ALA A 727 -0.28 -23.65 47.51
CA ALA A 727 -0.46 -24.93 48.18
C ALA A 727 0.46 -26.01 47.60
N GLN A 728 0.58 -26.08 46.27
CA GLN A 728 1.53 -26.96 45.59
C GLN A 728 2.97 -26.60 46.01
N VAL A 729 3.40 -25.35 45.80
CA VAL A 729 4.77 -24.89 46.07
C VAL A 729 5.22 -25.11 47.52
N LEU A 730 4.32 -24.84 48.47
CA LEU A 730 4.58 -25.00 49.91
C LEU A 730 4.38 -26.44 50.39
N GLY A 731 3.77 -27.29 49.58
CA GLY A 731 3.43 -28.68 49.90
C GLY A 731 2.43 -28.81 51.04
N GLY A 732 1.42 -27.93 51.10
CA GLY A 732 0.37 -27.92 52.12
C GLY A 732 -1.02 -28.11 51.52
N ASP A 733 -1.98 -28.56 52.33
CA ASP A 733 -3.37 -28.78 51.89
C ASP A 733 -4.21 -27.51 52.07
N ILE A 734 -5.18 -27.29 51.17
CA ILE A 734 -6.17 -26.21 51.31
C ILE A 734 -7.31 -26.70 52.20
N VAL A 735 -7.52 -26.01 53.31
CA VAL A 735 -8.48 -26.42 54.35
C VAL A 735 -9.71 -25.51 54.40
N SER A 736 -10.89 -26.08 54.56
CA SER A 736 -12.13 -25.33 54.78
C SER A 736 -12.68 -25.42 56.21
N THR A 737 -12.30 -26.47 56.96
CA THR A 737 -12.77 -26.79 58.32
C THR A 737 -11.61 -27.05 59.27
N PHE A 738 -11.70 -26.60 60.53
CA PHE A 738 -10.55 -26.55 61.45
C PHE A 738 -10.64 -27.51 62.64
N ASP A 739 -11.65 -28.38 62.70
CA ASP A 739 -11.96 -29.19 63.89
C ASP A 739 -10.96 -30.34 64.14
N THR A 740 -10.20 -30.77 63.13
CA THR A 740 -9.25 -31.89 63.25
C THR A 740 -7.82 -31.49 62.88
N PRO A 741 -6.99 -31.01 63.83
CA PRO A 741 -5.61 -30.59 63.57
C PRO A 741 -4.69 -31.66 63.00
N ASN A 742 -4.84 -32.91 63.44
CA ASN A 742 -3.92 -34.00 63.09
C ASN A 742 -4.02 -34.47 61.62
N LYS A 743 -5.06 -34.05 60.88
CA LYS A 743 -5.29 -34.48 59.49
C LYS A 743 -4.78 -33.49 58.44
N VAL A 744 -4.35 -32.30 58.85
CA VAL A 744 -3.97 -31.22 57.94
C VAL A 744 -2.46 -31.21 57.72
N ARG A 745 -2.04 -31.27 56.46
CA ARG A 745 -0.64 -31.03 56.09
C ARG A 745 -0.37 -29.53 55.98
N LEU A 746 0.41 -28.99 56.91
CA LEU A 746 0.87 -27.60 56.84
C LEU A 746 1.95 -27.42 55.77
N GLY A 747 1.88 -26.30 55.06
CA GLY A 747 2.93 -25.87 54.14
C GLY A 747 4.20 -25.45 54.88
N LYS A 748 5.36 -25.58 54.24
CA LYS A 748 6.67 -25.26 54.83
C LYS A 748 7.46 -24.32 53.93
N CYS A 749 8.08 -23.31 54.54
CA CYS A 749 8.97 -22.35 53.87
C CYS A 749 10.07 -21.90 54.83
N ASN A 750 11.31 -21.73 54.36
CA ASN A 750 12.43 -21.34 55.21
C ASN A 750 12.35 -19.87 55.65
N LEU A 751 11.96 -18.98 54.74
CA LEU A 751 11.90 -17.54 55.01
C LEU A 751 10.72 -16.90 54.26
N ILE A 752 9.88 -16.16 54.97
CA ILE A 752 8.85 -15.29 54.41
C ILE A 752 9.18 -13.86 54.80
N GLU A 753 9.27 -12.96 53.84
CA GLU A 753 9.53 -11.54 54.09
C GLU A 753 8.79 -10.60 53.12
N GLU A 754 8.42 -9.41 53.61
CA GLU A 754 7.91 -8.33 52.76
C GLU A 754 9.07 -7.58 52.09
N ILE A 755 9.16 -7.67 50.76
CA ILE A 755 10.13 -6.96 49.93
C ILE A 755 9.45 -5.85 49.11
N ILE A 756 10.23 -4.86 48.69
CA ILE A 756 9.76 -3.79 47.81
C ILE A 756 10.41 -4.00 46.44
N ILE A 757 9.61 -4.17 45.39
CA ILE A 757 10.09 -4.24 44.00
C ILE A 757 9.45 -3.11 43.21
N GLY A 758 10.25 -2.10 42.84
CA GLY A 758 9.71 -0.87 42.26
C GLY A 758 9.00 -0.04 43.33
N GLU A 759 7.71 0.21 43.14
CA GLU A 759 6.87 0.97 44.09
C GLU A 759 5.97 0.05 44.95
N ASP A 760 5.87 -1.23 44.59
CA ASP A 760 4.96 -2.19 45.21
C ASP A 760 5.64 -3.05 46.27
N LYS A 761 4.87 -3.37 47.31
CA LYS A 761 5.23 -4.32 48.36
C LYS A 761 4.73 -5.71 47.98
N LEU A 762 5.63 -6.68 48.04
CA LEU A 762 5.41 -8.07 47.67
C LEU A 762 5.88 -8.96 48.82
N ILE A 763 5.28 -10.14 48.96
CA ILE A 763 5.70 -11.13 49.94
C ILE A 763 6.55 -12.18 49.22
N LYS A 764 7.79 -12.35 49.67
CA LYS A 764 8.75 -13.31 49.15
C LYS A 764 8.78 -14.57 50.01
N PHE A 765 8.57 -15.72 49.39
CA PHE A 765 8.69 -17.05 49.99
C PHE A 765 9.97 -17.72 49.50
N SER A 766 10.98 -17.86 50.36
CA SER A 766 12.29 -18.44 50.02
C SER A 766 12.52 -19.79 50.69
N GLY A 767 13.13 -20.74 49.97
CA GLY A 767 13.39 -22.09 50.49
C GLY A 767 12.10 -22.88 50.69
N VAL A 768 11.31 -22.99 49.61
CA VAL A 768 10.03 -23.70 49.59
C VAL A 768 10.24 -25.21 49.52
N ALA A 769 9.37 -25.97 50.19
CA ALA A 769 9.53 -27.42 50.37
C ALA A 769 9.59 -28.21 49.06
N GLN A 770 8.88 -27.78 48.01
CA GLN A 770 8.93 -28.45 46.71
C GLN A 770 10.07 -28.00 45.80
N GLY A 771 10.83 -26.92 46.08
CA GLY A 771 12.02 -26.49 45.30
C GLY A 771 11.86 -26.26 43.79
N GLU A 772 10.68 -26.56 43.24
CA GLU A 772 10.37 -26.59 41.81
C GLU A 772 9.77 -25.26 41.30
N ALA A 773 9.35 -24.39 42.21
CA ALA A 773 8.71 -23.13 41.85
C ALA A 773 9.72 -21.99 41.71
N CYS A 774 9.52 -21.15 40.70
CA CYS A 774 10.31 -19.95 40.51
C CYS A 774 9.44 -18.80 39.98
N THR A 775 9.84 -17.57 40.30
CA THR A 775 9.17 -16.38 39.78
C THR A 775 10.11 -15.59 38.87
N VAL A 776 9.68 -15.31 37.65
CA VAL A 776 10.34 -14.41 36.72
C VAL A 776 9.78 -13.00 36.95
N VAL A 777 10.62 -12.07 37.39
CA VAL A 777 10.25 -10.67 37.55
C VAL A 777 10.68 -9.90 36.31
N LEU A 778 9.71 -9.37 35.55
CA LEU A 778 9.91 -8.55 34.36
C LEU A 778 9.86 -7.07 34.68
N ARG A 779 10.88 -6.34 34.23
CA ARG A 779 10.99 -4.88 34.30
C ARG A 779 10.87 -4.28 32.91
N GLY A 780 10.29 -3.09 32.81
CA GLY A 780 10.08 -2.45 31.52
C GLY A 780 9.54 -1.04 31.63
N ALA A 781 9.85 -0.23 30.60
CA ALA A 781 9.46 1.17 30.56
C ALA A 781 7.94 1.39 30.41
N THR A 782 7.26 0.49 29.69
CA THR A 782 5.81 0.59 29.44
C THR A 782 5.12 -0.76 29.62
N GLN A 783 3.82 -0.70 29.95
CA GLN A 783 3.01 -1.90 30.13
C GLN A 783 2.92 -2.74 28.84
N GLN A 784 2.86 -2.09 27.68
CA GLN A 784 2.83 -2.77 26.38
C GLN A 784 4.09 -3.61 26.13
N ILE A 785 5.26 -3.08 26.48
CA ILE A 785 6.53 -3.81 26.35
C ILE A 785 6.56 -5.00 27.34
N LEU A 786 6.05 -4.81 28.55
CA LEU A 786 5.96 -5.88 29.57
C LEU A 786 5.00 -7.00 29.13
N ASP A 787 3.83 -6.65 28.61
CA ASP A 787 2.85 -7.63 28.13
C ASP A 787 3.41 -8.42 26.94
N GLU A 788 4.14 -7.75 26.04
CA GLU A 788 4.79 -8.42 24.91
C GLU A 788 5.99 -9.28 25.34
N ALA A 789 6.76 -8.84 26.34
CA ALA A 789 7.84 -9.63 26.93
C ALA A 789 7.32 -10.88 27.65
N GLU A 790 6.21 -10.77 28.39
CA GLU A 790 5.54 -11.89 29.03
C GLU A 790 5.10 -12.94 28.01
N ARG A 791 4.41 -12.53 26.93
CA ARG A 791 4.05 -13.44 25.83
C ARG A 791 5.27 -14.07 25.20
N SER A 792 6.30 -13.26 24.97
CA SER A 792 7.56 -13.70 24.36
C SER A 792 8.22 -14.82 25.17
N ILE A 793 8.31 -14.64 26.48
CA ILE A 793 8.89 -15.59 27.44
C ILE A 793 8.01 -16.82 27.59
N HIS A 794 6.69 -16.64 27.71
CA HIS A 794 5.75 -17.75 27.80
C HIS A 794 5.91 -18.72 26.63
N ASP A 795 5.99 -18.22 25.40
CA ASP A 795 6.21 -19.07 24.23
C ASP A 795 7.54 -19.84 24.32
N VAL A 796 8.62 -19.19 24.78
CA VAL A 796 9.92 -19.87 24.98
C VAL A 796 9.80 -20.96 26.03
N LEU A 797 9.15 -20.70 27.16
CA LEU A 797 8.92 -21.68 28.22
C LEU A 797 8.08 -22.87 27.71
N CYS A 798 7.06 -22.61 26.87
CA CYS A 798 6.30 -23.66 26.20
C CYS A 798 7.18 -24.52 25.28
N VAL A 799 8.05 -23.91 24.47
CA VAL A 799 8.95 -24.66 23.58
C VAL A 799 9.98 -25.47 24.38
N LEU A 800 10.58 -24.88 25.41
CA LEU A 800 11.60 -25.53 26.23
C LEU A 800 11.02 -26.67 27.06
N SER A 801 9.84 -26.50 27.68
CA SER A 801 9.18 -27.56 28.46
C SER A 801 8.89 -28.81 27.63
N GLN A 802 8.45 -28.64 26.38
CA GLN A 802 8.27 -29.77 25.44
C GLN A 802 9.60 -30.38 25.01
N THR A 803 10.64 -29.56 24.82
CA THR A 803 11.98 -30.03 24.45
C THR A 803 12.66 -30.81 25.58
N VAL A 804 12.35 -30.51 26.85
CA VAL A 804 12.84 -31.34 27.98
C VAL A 804 12.24 -32.74 27.95
N LYS A 805 10.98 -32.88 27.54
CA LYS A 805 10.33 -34.18 27.39
C LYS A 805 10.80 -34.93 26.13
N GLU A 806 10.99 -34.21 25.04
CA GLU A 806 11.46 -34.72 23.75
C GLU A 806 12.75 -33.98 23.35
N PRO A 807 13.93 -34.49 23.73
CA PRO A 807 15.21 -33.78 23.61
C PRO A 807 15.77 -33.75 22.18
N ARG A 808 15.03 -34.26 21.19
CA ARG A 808 15.44 -34.23 19.79
C ARG A 808 15.38 -32.81 19.22
N ILE A 809 16.46 -32.43 18.53
CA ILE A 809 16.62 -31.11 17.90
C ILE A 809 16.63 -31.20 16.38
N CYS A 810 16.28 -30.11 15.73
CA CYS A 810 16.33 -29.89 14.28
C CYS A 810 16.97 -28.53 13.96
N TYR A 811 17.29 -28.29 12.69
CA TYR A 811 17.92 -27.05 12.24
C TYR A 811 16.88 -26.03 11.79
N GLY A 812 17.02 -24.79 12.27
CA GLY A 812 16.10 -23.72 11.90
C GLY A 812 16.44 -23.02 10.58
N GLY A 813 15.94 -21.81 10.41
CA GLY A 813 16.28 -20.96 9.26
C GLY A 813 15.84 -21.51 7.90
N GLY A 814 14.75 -22.28 7.86
CA GLY A 814 14.24 -22.87 6.61
C GLY A 814 15.00 -24.11 6.12
N ALA A 815 16.02 -24.57 6.85
CA ALA A 815 16.82 -25.74 6.47
C ALA A 815 15.98 -27.01 6.47
N THR A 816 15.21 -27.22 7.54
CA THR A 816 14.37 -28.41 7.72
C THR A 816 13.23 -28.44 6.69
N GLU A 817 12.63 -27.29 6.39
CA GLU A 817 11.58 -27.14 5.38
C GLU A 817 12.08 -27.46 3.98
N MET A 818 13.27 -26.99 3.62
CA MET A 818 13.89 -27.29 2.33
C MET A 818 14.24 -28.77 2.20
N LEU A 819 14.72 -29.39 3.28
CA LEU A 819 15.03 -30.81 3.32
C LEU A 819 13.77 -31.65 3.10
N MET A 820 12.70 -31.37 3.84
CA MET A 820 11.42 -32.04 3.67
C MET A 820 10.89 -31.83 2.24
N ALA A 821 10.97 -30.61 1.70
CA ALA A 821 10.56 -30.32 0.33
C ALA A 821 11.35 -31.15 -0.70
N THR A 822 12.65 -31.28 -0.52
CA THR A 822 13.52 -32.06 -1.42
C THR A 822 13.16 -33.55 -1.40
N ALA A 823 12.93 -34.12 -0.21
CA ALA A 823 12.49 -35.50 -0.06
C ALA A 823 11.11 -35.76 -0.71
N VAL A 824 10.17 -34.84 -0.50
CA VAL A 824 8.82 -34.92 -1.09
C VAL A 824 8.87 -34.76 -2.62
N SER A 825 9.69 -33.87 -3.18
CA SER A 825 9.85 -33.75 -4.63
C SER A 825 10.46 -35.02 -5.25
N GLN A 826 11.44 -35.66 -4.59
CA GLN A 826 11.98 -36.95 -5.04
C GLN A 826 10.92 -38.07 -5.00
N LEU A 827 9.99 -38.02 -4.04
CA LEU A 827 8.85 -38.93 -4.02
C LEU A 827 7.87 -38.65 -5.16
N ALA A 828 7.64 -37.37 -5.50
CA ALA A 828 6.78 -36.97 -6.61
C ALA A 828 7.30 -37.52 -7.94
N GLU A 829 8.62 -37.46 -8.19
CA GLU A 829 9.27 -38.01 -9.40
C GLU A 829 9.09 -39.52 -9.54
N LYS A 830 9.06 -40.26 -8.42
CA LYS A 830 8.88 -41.72 -8.40
C LYS A 830 7.41 -42.14 -8.52
N THR A 831 6.48 -41.25 -8.22
CA THR A 831 5.05 -41.58 -8.18
C THR A 831 4.41 -41.32 -9.54
N PRO A 832 3.76 -42.31 -10.18
CA PRO A 832 3.09 -42.09 -11.46
C PRO A 832 1.70 -41.43 -11.30
N GLY A 833 1.27 -40.68 -12.31
CA GLY A 833 -0.11 -40.19 -12.44
C GLY A 833 -0.40 -38.88 -11.71
N LYS A 834 -1.70 -38.60 -11.49
CA LYS A 834 -2.19 -37.32 -10.92
C LYS A 834 -1.77 -37.12 -9.46
N GLU A 835 -1.48 -38.20 -8.72
CA GLU A 835 -0.96 -38.12 -7.35
C GLU A 835 0.41 -37.43 -7.28
N SER A 836 1.26 -37.59 -8.31
CA SER A 836 2.55 -36.91 -8.41
C SER A 836 2.41 -35.39 -8.32
N VAL A 837 1.43 -34.84 -9.03
CA VAL A 837 1.15 -33.39 -9.06
C VAL A 837 0.71 -32.90 -7.67
N ALA A 838 -0.09 -33.69 -6.95
CA ALA A 838 -0.49 -33.39 -5.59
C ALA A 838 0.70 -33.44 -4.62
N ILE A 839 1.59 -34.43 -4.74
CA ILE A 839 2.81 -34.53 -3.91
C ILE A 839 3.74 -33.33 -4.18
N GLU A 840 3.97 -32.97 -5.44
CA GLU A 840 4.80 -31.81 -5.81
C GLU A 840 4.21 -30.48 -5.31
N SER A 841 2.88 -30.37 -5.26
CA SER A 841 2.23 -29.19 -4.67
C SER A 841 2.56 -29.03 -3.18
N PHE A 842 2.69 -30.13 -2.45
CA PHE A 842 3.08 -30.13 -1.03
C PHE A 842 4.54 -29.71 -0.85
N ALA A 843 5.45 -30.21 -1.70
CA ALA A 843 6.84 -29.77 -1.71
C ALA A 843 6.99 -28.28 -2.05
N ARG A 844 6.14 -27.74 -2.92
CA ARG A 844 6.08 -26.30 -3.20
C ARG A 844 5.59 -25.50 -1.99
N ALA A 845 4.58 -26.00 -1.28
CA ALA A 845 4.08 -25.36 -0.07
C ALA A 845 5.14 -25.28 1.03
N LEU A 846 5.91 -26.35 1.25
CA LEU A 846 7.03 -26.35 2.21
C LEU A 846 8.11 -25.32 1.84
N ARG A 847 8.39 -25.13 0.55
CA ARG A 847 9.33 -24.10 0.07
C ARG A 847 8.86 -22.67 0.29
N GLN A 848 7.56 -22.43 0.49
CA GLN A 848 7.07 -21.07 0.74
C GLN A 848 7.57 -20.51 2.06
N LEU A 849 7.76 -21.34 3.09
CA LEU A 849 8.24 -20.89 4.40
C LEU A 849 9.59 -20.16 4.31
N PRO A 850 10.66 -20.74 3.73
CA PRO A 850 11.92 -20.00 3.56
C PRO A 850 11.79 -18.83 2.58
N THR A 851 10.93 -18.90 1.56
CA THR A 851 10.69 -17.76 0.65
C THR A 851 10.13 -16.55 1.40
N ILE A 852 9.12 -16.76 2.25
CA ILE A 852 8.49 -15.72 3.06
C ILE A 852 9.50 -15.10 4.05
N ILE A 853 10.38 -15.91 4.63
CA ILE A 853 11.45 -15.40 5.52
C ILE A 853 12.38 -14.45 4.75
N ALA A 854 12.79 -14.81 3.53
CA ALA A 854 13.66 -13.97 2.70
C ALA A 854 12.95 -12.70 2.20
N ASP A 855 11.67 -12.80 1.81
CA ASP A 855 10.85 -11.66 1.36
C ASP A 855 10.64 -10.64 2.49
N ASN A 856 10.31 -11.12 3.70
CA ASN A 856 10.15 -10.25 4.88
C ASN A 856 11.44 -9.53 5.27
N ALA A 857 12.60 -10.13 4.97
CA ALA A 857 13.90 -9.52 5.19
C ALA A 857 14.32 -8.54 4.06
N GLY A 858 13.57 -8.48 2.95
CA GLY A 858 13.83 -7.59 1.82
C GLY A 858 14.97 -8.04 0.89
N TYR A 859 15.40 -9.30 0.98
CA TYR A 859 16.42 -9.88 0.09
C TYR A 859 15.79 -10.46 -1.19
N ASP A 860 16.62 -10.79 -2.18
CA ASP A 860 16.18 -11.57 -3.35
C ASP A 860 15.88 -13.01 -2.94
N SER A 861 14.61 -13.27 -2.61
CA SER A 861 14.13 -14.59 -2.23
C SER A 861 14.29 -15.62 -3.35
N SER A 862 14.22 -15.22 -4.62
CA SER A 862 14.36 -16.15 -5.74
C SER A 862 15.77 -16.71 -5.83
N GLU A 863 16.79 -15.85 -5.67
CA GLU A 863 18.19 -16.26 -5.67
C GLU A 863 18.53 -17.12 -4.44
N LEU A 864 18.15 -16.69 -3.24
CA LEU A 864 18.46 -17.39 -2.00
C LEU A 864 17.84 -18.79 -1.96
N ILE A 865 16.58 -18.93 -2.39
CA ILE A 865 15.89 -20.21 -2.42
C ILE A 865 16.47 -21.14 -3.49
N ALA A 866 16.87 -20.61 -4.64
CA ALA A 866 17.54 -21.38 -5.68
C ALA A 866 18.88 -21.95 -5.18
N ASN A 867 19.68 -21.12 -4.51
CA ASN A 867 20.97 -21.51 -3.92
C ASN A 867 20.78 -22.52 -2.77
N LEU A 868 19.80 -22.29 -1.90
CA LEU A 868 19.47 -23.19 -0.80
C LEU A 868 19.04 -24.57 -1.32
N ARG A 869 18.18 -24.60 -2.35
CA ARG A 869 17.77 -25.84 -3.01
C ARG A 869 18.96 -26.59 -3.61
N ALA A 870 19.84 -25.89 -4.32
CA ALA A 870 21.04 -26.51 -4.89
C ALA A 870 21.94 -27.14 -3.81
N ALA A 871 22.10 -26.47 -2.66
CA ALA A 871 22.87 -27.00 -1.53
C ALA A 871 22.24 -28.27 -0.94
N HIS A 872 20.92 -28.29 -0.72
CA HIS A 872 20.22 -29.46 -0.20
C HIS A 872 20.26 -30.65 -1.16
N THR A 873 20.07 -30.41 -2.46
CA THR A 873 20.23 -31.47 -3.49
C THR A 873 21.64 -32.02 -3.54
N SER A 874 22.67 -31.21 -3.24
CA SER A 874 24.07 -31.66 -3.13
C SER A 874 24.40 -32.43 -1.85
N GLY A 875 23.42 -32.69 -0.98
CA GLY A 875 23.58 -33.44 0.27
C GLY A 875 23.90 -32.58 1.49
N LYS A 876 23.89 -31.24 1.38
CA LYS A 876 24.13 -30.33 2.51
C LYS A 876 22.83 -30.05 3.27
N SER A 877 22.39 -31.01 4.07
CA SER A 877 21.12 -30.99 4.79
C SER A 877 21.05 -30.00 5.97
N THR A 878 22.19 -29.49 6.44
CA THR A 878 22.27 -28.55 7.58
C THR A 878 22.23 -27.07 7.17
N TYR A 879 22.24 -26.79 5.86
CA TYR A 879 22.27 -25.42 5.35
C TYR A 879 20.89 -24.76 5.44
N GLY A 880 20.86 -23.49 5.84
CA GLY A 880 19.66 -22.67 5.94
C GLY A 880 19.93 -21.24 5.49
N LEU A 881 18.96 -20.37 5.75
CA LEU A 881 19.01 -18.94 5.44
C LEU A 881 19.66 -18.15 6.60
N ASP A 882 20.77 -17.48 6.30
CA ASP A 882 21.41 -16.49 7.18
C ASP A 882 20.94 -15.09 6.77
N MET A 883 19.99 -14.55 7.53
CA MET A 883 19.36 -13.25 7.25
C MET A 883 20.20 -12.06 7.73
N GLU A 884 21.20 -12.28 8.59
CA GLU A 884 22.12 -11.20 8.99
C GLU A 884 23.07 -10.84 7.85
N ASN A 885 23.52 -11.85 7.09
CA ASN A 885 24.44 -11.67 5.97
C ASN A 885 23.78 -11.79 4.59
N GLY A 886 22.48 -12.12 4.52
CA GLY A 886 21.76 -12.31 3.25
C GLY A 886 22.32 -13.45 2.39
N LYS A 887 22.73 -14.57 2.99
CA LYS A 887 23.36 -15.71 2.29
C LYS A 887 22.87 -17.04 2.84
N ILE A 888 23.25 -18.13 2.19
CA ILE A 888 23.07 -19.48 2.77
C ILE A 888 24.26 -19.84 3.65
N ALA A 889 24.00 -20.44 4.82
CA ALA A 889 25.03 -20.83 5.78
C ALA A 889 24.65 -22.13 6.50
N ASP A 890 25.63 -22.72 7.20
CA ASP A 890 25.41 -23.92 8.01
C ASP A 890 24.77 -23.53 9.36
N MET A 891 23.57 -24.05 9.61
CA MET A 891 22.79 -23.72 10.83
C MET A 891 23.44 -24.26 12.11
N VAL A 892 24.26 -25.32 12.00
CA VAL A 892 25.03 -25.86 13.14
C VAL A 892 26.04 -24.83 13.63
N GLN A 893 26.74 -24.16 12.70
CA GLN A 893 27.78 -23.18 13.02
C GLN A 893 27.18 -21.88 13.56
N LEU A 894 26.01 -21.49 13.04
CA LEU A 894 25.27 -20.31 13.52
C LEU A 894 24.50 -20.57 14.83
N GLY A 895 24.40 -21.84 15.27
CA GLY A 895 23.66 -22.20 16.48
C GLY A 895 22.14 -22.01 16.37
N ILE A 896 21.58 -22.07 15.16
CA ILE A 896 20.15 -21.89 14.92
C ILE A 896 19.47 -23.26 14.98
N LEU A 897 18.86 -23.55 16.14
CA LEU A 897 18.25 -24.84 16.46
C LEU A 897 16.79 -24.66 16.82
N GLU A 898 15.98 -25.66 16.48
CA GLU A 898 14.55 -25.73 16.81
C GLU A 898 14.20 -27.11 17.38
N SER A 899 13.06 -27.19 18.06
CA SER A 899 12.55 -28.46 18.61
C SER A 899 12.01 -29.37 17.50
N PHE A 900 12.45 -30.63 17.47
CA PHE A 900 11.91 -31.64 16.55
C PHE A 900 10.41 -31.85 16.78
N HIS A 901 9.99 -31.93 18.04
CA HIS A 901 8.60 -32.16 18.41
C HIS A 901 7.68 -31.09 17.82
N LEU A 902 8.09 -29.83 17.93
CA LEU A 902 7.34 -28.69 17.41
C LEU A 902 7.21 -28.78 15.88
N LYS A 903 8.30 -29.00 15.14
CA LYS A 903 8.24 -29.12 13.67
C LYS A 903 7.39 -30.27 13.21
N ARG A 904 7.50 -31.43 13.85
CA ARG A 904 6.68 -32.61 13.56
C ARG A 904 5.20 -32.28 13.74
N GLN A 905 4.84 -31.64 14.85
CA GLN A 905 3.45 -31.29 15.14
C GLN A 905 2.90 -30.24 14.16
N VAL A 906 3.70 -29.24 13.79
CA VAL A 906 3.31 -28.23 12.79
C VAL A 906 2.95 -28.87 11.46
N VAL A 907 3.78 -29.80 10.96
CA VAL A 907 3.53 -30.47 9.67
C VAL A 907 2.28 -31.35 9.73
N ILE A 908 2.09 -32.11 10.82
CA ILE A 908 0.91 -32.97 11.01
C ILE A 908 -0.37 -32.12 11.07
N SER A 909 -0.42 -31.14 11.97
CA SER A 909 -1.63 -30.34 12.19
C SER A 909 -1.99 -29.49 10.96
N ALA A 910 -0.99 -28.96 10.25
CA ALA A 910 -1.24 -28.23 9.00
C ALA A 910 -1.81 -29.15 7.91
N ALA A 911 -1.26 -30.36 7.75
CA ALA A 911 -1.76 -31.33 6.77
C ALA A 911 -3.18 -31.82 7.10
N GLU A 912 -3.46 -32.11 8.37
CA GLU A 912 -4.80 -32.51 8.85
C GLU A 912 -5.83 -31.40 8.64
N ALA A 913 -5.49 -30.15 8.96
CA ALA A 913 -6.37 -29.01 8.73
C ALA A 913 -6.66 -28.79 7.25
N ALA A 914 -5.63 -28.84 6.40
CA ALA A 914 -5.78 -28.73 4.95
C ALA A 914 -6.65 -29.86 4.38
N GLU A 915 -6.48 -31.09 4.88
CA GLU A 915 -7.30 -32.24 4.51
C GLU A 915 -8.77 -32.04 4.92
N MET A 916 -9.03 -31.58 6.15
CA MET A 916 -10.40 -31.33 6.63
C MET A 916 -11.12 -30.32 5.75
N VAL A 917 -10.46 -29.22 5.40
CA VAL A 917 -11.03 -28.17 4.54
C VAL A 917 -11.28 -28.70 3.13
N LEU A 918 -10.35 -29.45 2.54
CA LEU A 918 -10.48 -29.95 1.17
C LEU A 918 -11.59 -31.01 1.01
N ARG A 919 -11.97 -31.68 2.10
CA ARG A 919 -13.10 -32.63 2.12
C ARG A 919 -14.48 -31.95 2.12
N ILE A 920 -14.55 -30.67 2.48
CA ILE A 920 -15.81 -29.94 2.53
C ILE A 920 -16.22 -29.60 1.10
N ASP A 921 -17.27 -30.24 0.61
CA ASP A 921 -17.89 -29.98 -0.68
C ASP A 921 -18.92 -28.84 -0.60
N ASN A 922 -19.65 -28.74 0.51
CA ASN A 922 -20.68 -27.73 0.75
C ASN A 922 -20.69 -27.23 2.20
N ILE A 923 -20.88 -25.92 2.38
CA ILE A 923 -21.05 -25.30 3.69
C ILE A 923 -22.51 -24.89 3.85
N ILE A 924 -23.26 -25.62 4.68
CA ILE A 924 -24.64 -25.26 5.03
C ILE A 924 -24.61 -24.29 6.22
N ARG A 925 -25.00 -23.04 6.00
CA ARG A 925 -25.15 -22.04 7.07
C ARG A 925 -26.60 -21.99 7.53
N ALA A 926 -26.88 -22.45 8.74
CA ALA A 926 -28.18 -22.30 9.37
C ALA A 926 -28.35 -20.87 9.92
N PRO A 927 -29.52 -20.23 9.76
CA PRO A 927 -29.78 -18.93 10.38
C PRO A 927 -29.72 -19.06 11.91
N PRO A 928 -29.16 -18.06 12.63
CA PRO A 928 -29.09 -18.10 14.07
C PRO A 928 -30.50 -18.19 14.66
N ARG A 929 -30.67 -19.01 15.70
CA ARG A 929 -31.96 -19.15 16.40
C ARG A 929 -32.44 -17.76 16.82
N PRO A 930 -33.65 -17.33 16.41
CA PRO A 930 -34.17 -16.04 16.84
C PRO A 930 -34.25 -16.04 18.37
N ARG A 931 -33.59 -15.06 19.01
CA ARG A 931 -33.73 -14.86 20.45
C ARG A 931 -35.19 -14.47 20.71
N PRO A 932 -35.91 -15.16 21.61
CA PRO A 932 -37.23 -14.70 22.01
C PRO A 932 -37.10 -13.26 22.52
N ARG A 933 -38.01 -12.37 22.09
CA ARG A 933 -38.08 -11.01 22.63
C ARG A 933 -38.29 -11.12 24.13
N ASP A 934 -37.40 -10.50 24.91
CA ASP A 934 -37.60 -10.33 26.35
C ASP A 934 -38.91 -9.56 26.57
N MET A 935 -39.98 -10.28 26.91
CA MET A 935 -41.27 -9.72 27.32
C MET A 935 -41.17 -9.20 28.76
N ARG A 936 -40.18 -8.33 29.02
CA ARG A 936 -39.96 -7.68 30.33
C ARG A 936 -39.89 -6.16 30.25
N HIS A 937 -40.53 -5.55 29.26
CA HIS A 937 -40.90 -4.13 29.30
C HIS A 937 -42.18 -3.90 28.50
N HIS A 938 -43.32 -4.12 29.15
CA HIS A 938 -44.60 -3.51 28.82
C HIS A 938 -45.28 -3.05 30.11
#